data_AF-A0A5A5RJ42-F1
#
_entry.id   AF-A0A5A5RJ42-F1
#
_cell.length_a   1.000
_cell.length_b   1.000
_cell.length_c   1.000
_cell.angle_alpha   90.00
_cell.angle_beta   90.00
_cell.angle_gamma   90.00
#
_symmetry.space_group_name_H-M   'P 1'
#
loop_
_entity.id
_entity.type
_entity.pdbx_description
1 polymer ?
#
loop_
_entity_poly.entity_id
_entity_poly.type
_entity_poly.pdbx_seq_one_letter_code
_entity_poly.pdbx_strand_id
1 'polypeptide(L)'
;MRERTLPIFAGTVLKDNQGNKRVGELNALAYLFEFLDAYKFDRDELENPQEDSEKLINALVLGLIFEKINGYKDGSFYTPSFITMYMCRETIRRAIMQKFSEVKGWNCQTLDNLYERIEDKKEANVIINSLKICDPAVGSGHFLVSALNEIIAIKSELRVLLDSSGKSLKDYRVEVRNDKLLVYDDEGSLFAYHPNNKEKQRVQQALFHEKQTIIEGCLFGVDINPNSVTICHLRLWIELLKNAYYREDGNLETLPNIDINIKCGNSLISRFGLDVDVKQVLQKQKFSIEEYRNAVQTYRNAENKEQKREMETLIAKIKAGFSANLLIGDPKKVKLRQLQGELYNLENQGLLFEETKTEQKAREKKVTKLNNEIDKLTAEIADIEGGRLYNNALEWRFEFPEVLNDDGDFVGFDVVIGNPPYISIQDLKKSNSLVCDYYSKNYQTAKKGNFDIYLPFVEKSLSLLNSHGIVDFIMPSLWIYNEYGKPLRSLMIKSHYLLRFLDFGSTQVFIDATIYTACQQFSKRPRPFFRYLKTEADNFETEGFSEIYFSSLNENNWSLGKEHILLIKEKLELNSKPLGEIAQIFVGIQTSADNIYHLHKISQGIYFSKILDKEVEIEDSIMKPLISGTDAKRYKIPNTNKYLLHPYEASGNFALFDINLLKNNYPKAFRYLKDNEAILRS
;
A
#
# COMPACT_ATOMS: atom_id res chain seq x y z
N MET A 1 10.72 31.52 -10.52
CA MET A 1 11.14 30.81 -11.75
C MET A 1 11.40 31.73 -12.95
N ARG A 2 10.72 32.88 -13.10
CA ARG A 2 10.82 33.74 -14.31
C ARG A 2 12.22 34.29 -14.64
N GLU A 3 13.12 34.43 -13.67
CA GLU A 3 14.46 35.03 -13.90
C GLU A 3 15.64 34.06 -13.69
N ARG A 4 15.38 32.78 -13.35
CA ARG A 4 16.47 31.81 -13.15
C ARG A 4 16.85 31.15 -14.48
N THR A 5 18.14 31.05 -14.76
CA THR A 5 18.69 30.16 -15.79
C THR A 5 18.98 28.78 -15.20
N LEU A 6 18.81 27.75 -16.02
CA LEU A 6 19.13 26.35 -15.70
C LEU A 6 20.07 25.80 -16.77
N PRO A 7 21.12 25.06 -16.37
CA PRO A 7 21.93 24.32 -17.33
C PRO A 7 21.09 23.24 -18.01
N ILE A 8 21.24 23.14 -19.32
CA ILE A 8 20.57 22.10 -20.12
C ILE A 8 21.22 20.75 -19.77
N PHE A 9 20.38 19.76 -19.47
CA PHE A 9 20.84 18.43 -19.11
C PHE A 9 21.54 17.76 -20.31
N ALA A 10 22.71 17.16 -20.11
CA ALA A 10 23.48 16.55 -21.20
C ALA A 10 22.73 15.40 -21.92
N GLY A 11 21.78 14.77 -21.24
CA GLY A 11 20.87 13.76 -21.80
C GLY A 11 19.59 14.34 -22.42
N THR A 12 19.48 15.66 -22.64
CA THR A 12 18.28 16.29 -23.16
C THR A 12 17.86 15.76 -24.54
N VAL A 13 16.55 15.81 -24.80
CA VAL A 13 15.96 15.53 -26.12
C VAL A 13 16.00 16.76 -27.03
N LEU A 14 16.27 17.94 -26.47
CA LEU A 14 16.30 19.20 -27.20
C LEU A 14 17.42 19.20 -28.22
N LYS A 15 17.09 19.60 -29.44
CA LYS A 15 18.04 19.75 -30.55
C LYS A 15 18.22 21.22 -30.91
N ASP A 16 19.43 21.58 -31.32
CA ASP A 16 19.70 22.87 -31.94
C ASP A 16 19.21 22.91 -33.40
N ASN A 17 19.34 24.06 -34.05
CA ASN A 17 18.92 24.27 -35.44
C ASN A 17 19.69 23.39 -36.47
N GLN A 18 20.74 22.69 -36.03
CA GLN A 18 21.55 21.78 -36.85
C GLN A 18 21.23 20.30 -36.53
N GLY A 19 20.28 20.03 -35.61
CA GLY A 19 19.87 18.69 -35.22
C GLY A 19 20.74 18.04 -34.14
N ASN A 20 21.73 18.75 -33.60
CA ASN A 20 22.60 18.25 -32.53
C ASN A 20 21.97 18.49 -31.15
N LYS A 21 22.38 17.72 -30.12
CA LYS A 21 21.89 17.93 -28.75
C LYS A 21 22.22 19.34 -28.26
N ARG A 22 21.20 20.05 -27.77
CA ARG A 22 21.35 21.41 -27.28
C ARG A 22 22.19 21.42 -26.00
N VAL A 23 23.12 22.37 -25.90
CA VAL A 23 24.04 22.57 -24.78
C VAL A 23 24.05 24.05 -24.36
N GLY A 24 24.33 24.32 -23.09
CA GLY A 24 24.35 25.68 -22.51
C GLY A 24 23.35 25.87 -21.38
N GLU A 25 22.89 27.11 -21.16
CA GLU A 25 21.88 27.45 -20.16
C GLU A 25 20.65 28.08 -20.83
N LEU A 26 19.47 27.80 -20.28
CA LEU A 26 18.20 28.39 -20.72
C LEU A 26 17.46 28.98 -19.52
N ASN A 27 16.63 29.98 -19.77
CA ASN A 27 15.66 30.42 -18.75
C ASN A 27 14.82 29.21 -18.30
N ALA A 28 14.59 29.05 -17.00
CA ALA A 28 13.98 27.86 -16.43
C ALA A 28 12.59 27.54 -17.02
N LEU A 29 11.78 28.57 -17.28
CA LEU A 29 10.46 28.39 -17.90
C LEU A 29 10.58 28.04 -19.38
N ALA A 30 11.47 28.72 -20.11
CA ALA A 30 11.72 28.42 -21.52
C ALA A 30 12.26 26.99 -21.69
N TYR A 31 13.20 26.57 -20.84
CA TYR A 31 13.72 25.21 -20.84
C TYR A 31 12.62 24.19 -20.56
N LEU A 32 11.76 24.44 -19.58
CA LEU A 32 10.66 23.55 -19.24
C LEU A 32 9.67 23.40 -20.41
N PHE A 33 9.24 24.50 -21.03
CA PHE A 33 8.30 24.46 -22.15
C PHE A 33 8.91 23.80 -23.38
N GLU A 34 10.12 24.22 -23.80
CA GLU A 34 10.79 23.58 -24.93
C GLU A 34 11.00 22.09 -24.68
N PHE A 35 11.40 21.71 -23.45
CA PHE A 35 11.61 20.31 -23.09
C PHE A 35 10.31 19.51 -23.20
N LEU A 36 9.18 20.04 -22.72
CA LEU A 36 7.89 19.38 -22.83
C LEU A 36 7.42 19.31 -24.29
N ASP A 37 7.53 20.40 -25.06
CA ASP A 37 7.13 20.47 -26.47
C ASP A 37 7.90 19.48 -27.36
N ALA A 38 9.10 19.05 -26.94
CA ALA A 38 9.86 18.02 -27.66
C ALA A 38 9.28 16.60 -27.52
N TYR A 39 8.28 16.40 -26.65
CA TYR A 39 7.56 15.14 -26.50
C TYR A 39 6.13 15.24 -27.03
N LYS A 40 5.60 14.12 -27.51
CA LYS A 40 4.21 14.00 -27.96
C LYS A 40 3.32 13.60 -26.78
N PHE A 41 2.23 14.34 -26.56
CA PHE A 41 1.24 14.06 -25.48
C PHE A 41 -0.02 13.36 -25.97
N ASP A 42 -0.21 13.25 -27.29
CA ASP A 42 -1.36 12.58 -27.92
C ASP A 42 -0.94 11.66 -29.09
N ARG A 43 -1.80 10.71 -29.46
CA ARG A 43 -1.57 9.66 -30.46
C ARG A 43 -1.98 10.02 -31.88
N ASP A 44 -2.71 11.10 -32.11
CA ASP A 44 -3.31 11.36 -33.42
C ASP A 44 -2.28 11.73 -34.53
N GLU A 45 -0.99 11.86 -34.19
CA GLU A 45 0.11 12.14 -35.12
C GLU A 45 1.26 11.12 -35.01
N LEU A 46 0.96 9.83 -34.99
CA LEU A 46 1.97 8.76 -35.01
C LEU A 46 2.17 8.22 -36.44
N GLU A 47 3.04 8.89 -37.22
CA GLU A 47 3.45 8.42 -38.55
C GLU A 47 4.42 7.22 -38.47
N ASN A 48 5.14 7.03 -37.34
CA ASN A 48 6.09 5.94 -37.14
C ASN A 48 6.01 5.28 -35.74
N PRO A 49 5.48 4.05 -35.61
CA PRO A 49 5.21 3.40 -34.33
C PRO A 49 6.44 3.12 -33.42
N GLN A 50 7.64 2.96 -34.00
CA GLN A 50 8.86 2.62 -33.25
C GLN A 50 9.54 3.86 -32.65
N GLU A 51 9.84 4.90 -33.44
CA GLU A 51 10.50 6.13 -32.95
C GLU A 51 9.60 6.99 -32.06
N ASP A 52 8.30 7.05 -32.34
CA ASP A 52 7.39 7.89 -31.58
C ASP A 52 6.99 7.29 -30.22
N SER A 53 7.23 5.99 -30.01
CA SER A 53 6.95 5.33 -28.73
C SER A 53 7.88 5.80 -27.60
N GLU A 54 9.11 6.17 -27.94
CA GLU A 54 10.12 6.68 -27.00
C GLU A 54 9.88 8.14 -26.61
N LYS A 55 9.13 8.90 -27.41
CA LYS A 55 8.86 10.33 -27.19
C LYS A 55 7.47 10.63 -26.65
N LEU A 56 6.70 9.61 -26.28
CA LEU A 56 5.31 9.78 -25.84
C LEU A 56 5.24 9.95 -24.32
N ILE A 57 4.85 11.14 -23.84
CA ILE A 57 4.55 11.36 -22.42
C ILE A 57 3.07 11.05 -22.19
N ASN A 58 2.80 9.89 -21.60
CA ASN A 58 1.46 9.51 -21.17
C ASN A 58 1.29 9.73 -19.65
N ALA A 59 0.05 9.60 -19.18
CA ALA A 59 -0.29 9.65 -17.75
C ALA A 59 0.53 8.63 -16.90
N LEU A 60 1.02 7.56 -17.55
CA LEU A 60 1.88 6.56 -16.95
C LEU A 60 3.28 7.11 -16.63
N VAL A 61 3.91 7.81 -17.58
CA VAL A 61 5.19 8.49 -17.41
C VAL A 61 5.12 9.54 -16.29
N LEU A 62 4.02 10.29 -16.19
CA LEU A 62 3.82 11.26 -15.10
C LEU A 62 3.82 10.58 -13.72
N GLY A 63 3.19 9.41 -13.58
CA GLY A 63 3.22 8.64 -12.33
C GLY A 63 4.63 8.14 -12.00
N LEU A 64 5.32 7.57 -12.99
CA LEU A 64 6.71 7.10 -12.82
C LEU A 64 7.67 8.22 -12.42
N ILE A 65 7.54 9.40 -13.03
CA ILE A 65 8.37 10.56 -12.69
C ILE A 65 8.11 11.02 -11.26
N PHE A 66 6.83 11.15 -10.89
CA PHE A 66 6.45 11.59 -9.56
C PHE A 66 6.95 10.65 -8.45
N GLU A 67 6.81 9.34 -8.64
CA GLU A 67 7.25 8.34 -7.67
C GLU A 67 8.78 8.32 -7.53
N LYS A 68 9.51 8.50 -8.65
CA LYS A 68 10.98 8.65 -8.61
C LYS A 68 11.43 9.93 -7.90
N ILE A 69 10.67 11.03 -8.00
CA ILE A 69 11.02 12.32 -7.37
C ILE A 69 10.78 12.30 -5.85
N ASN A 70 9.68 11.71 -5.38
CA ASN A 70 9.41 11.61 -3.95
C ASN A 70 10.32 10.60 -3.24
N GLY A 71 10.88 9.65 -4.01
CA GLY A 71 11.71 8.58 -3.50
C GLY A 71 10.91 7.55 -2.72
N TYR A 72 11.41 6.32 -2.67
CA TYR A 72 10.83 5.17 -1.97
C TYR A 72 10.71 5.31 -0.44
N LYS A 73 10.83 6.53 0.11
CA LYS A 73 10.84 6.80 1.56
C LYS A 73 9.56 6.36 2.26
N ASP A 74 8.44 6.30 1.54
CA ASP A 74 7.12 5.93 2.06
C ASP A 74 6.75 4.46 1.75
N GLY A 75 7.69 3.65 1.23
CA GLY A 75 7.43 2.24 0.87
C GLY A 75 6.40 2.05 -0.26
N SER A 76 6.15 3.11 -1.04
CA SER A 76 5.33 3.11 -2.24
C SER A 76 6.16 2.62 -3.44
N PHE A 77 5.71 1.55 -4.08
CA PHE A 77 6.34 0.99 -5.28
C PHE A 77 5.38 1.05 -6.46
N TYR A 78 5.88 1.54 -7.60
CA TYR A 78 5.13 1.56 -8.85
C TYR A 78 4.75 0.13 -9.24
N THR A 79 3.45 -0.13 -9.43
CA THR A 79 2.98 -1.44 -9.87
C THR A 79 3.10 -1.55 -11.39
N PRO A 80 3.80 -2.56 -11.94
CA PRO A 80 3.89 -2.72 -13.39
C PRO A 80 2.52 -2.89 -14.05
N SER A 81 2.34 -2.25 -15.22
CA SER A 81 1.05 -2.23 -15.93
C SER A 81 0.45 -3.60 -16.20
N PHE A 82 1.26 -4.61 -16.52
CA PHE A 82 0.75 -5.95 -16.80
C PHE A 82 0.09 -6.57 -15.56
N ILE A 83 0.60 -6.28 -14.35
CA ILE A 83 -0.02 -6.72 -13.10
C ILE A 83 -1.30 -5.95 -12.82
N THR A 84 -1.26 -4.62 -12.91
CA THR A 84 -2.42 -3.75 -12.67
C THR A 84 -3.57 -4.14 -13.60
N MET A 85 -3.28 -4.33 -14.90
CA MET A 85 -4.25 -4.79 -15.89
C MET A 85 -4.79 -6.18 -15.56
N TYR A 86 -3.94 -7.15 -15.24
CA TYR A 86 -4.36 -8.51 -14.91
C TYR A 86 -5.29 -8.52 -13.69
N MET A 87 -4.90 -7.85 -12.60
CA MET A 87 -5.70 -7.78 -11.37
C MET A 87 -7.06 -7.10 -11.62
N CYS A 88 -7.07 -5.96 -12.30
CA CYS A 88 -8.31 -5.25 -12.66
C CYS A 88 -9.22 -6.12 -13.54
N ARG A 89 -8.67 -6.73 -14.60
CA ARG A 89 -9.42 -7.62 -15.50
C ARG A 89 -10.07 -8.77 -14.75
N GLU A 90 -9.32 -9.49 -13.93
CA GLU A 90 -9.84 -10.65 -13.20
C GLU A 90 -10.86 -10.26 -12.12
N THR A 91 -10.60 -9.18 -11.39
CA THR A 91 -11.40 -8.81 -10.22
C THR A 91 -12.67 -8.06 -10.60
N ILE A 92 -12.61 -7.14 -11.57
CA ILE A 92 -13.77 -6.34 -11.97
C ILE A 92 -14.79 -7.20 -12.72
N ARG A 93 -14.33 -8.12 -13.59
CA ARG A 93 -15.23 -9.08 -14.26
C ARG A 93 -16.02 -9.91 -13.24
N ARG A 94 -15.35 -10.40 -12.19
CA ARG A 94 -16.00 -11.13 -11.09
C ARG A 94 -16.99 -10.25 -10.33
N ALA A 95 -16.61 -9.01 -10.03
CA ALA A 95 -17.47 -8.06 -9.33
C ALA A 95 -18.73 -7.72 -10.12
N ILE A 96 -18.62 -7.49 -11.44
CA ILE A 96 -19.77 -7.26 -12.32
C ILE A 96 -20.71 -8.48 -12.30
N MET A 97 -20.19 -9.69 -12.51
CA MET A 97 -21.02 -10.90 -12.47
C MET A 97 -21.72 -11.08 -11.11
N GLN A 98 -21.01 -10.82 -10.01
CA GLN A 98 -21.56 -10.86 -8.67
C GLN A 98 -22.66 -9.79 -8.46
N LYS A 99 -22.47 -8.58 -8.98
CA LYS A 99 -23.45 -7.50 -8.90
C LYS A 99 -24.76 -7.84 -9.63
N PHE A 100 -24.67 -8.42 -10.82
CA PHE A 100 -25.85 -8.92 -11.53
C PHE A 100 -26.52 -10.08 -10.79
N SER A 101 -25.75 -10.95 -10.15
CA SER A 101 -26.31 -12.01 -9.29
C SER A 101 -27.11 -11.44 -8.11
N GLU A 102 -26.62 -10.38 -7.47
CA GLU A 102 -27.30 -9.72 -6.35
C GLU A 102 -28.57 -8.98 -6.79
N VAL A 103 -28.50 -8.21 -7.88
CA VAL A 103 -29.62 -7.37 -8.32
C VAL A 103 -30.69 -8.17 -9.07
N LYS A 104 -30.28 -9.17 -9.89
CA LYS A 104 -31.18 -9.89 -10.79
C LYS A 104 -31.36 -11.37 -10.42
N GLY A 105 -30.61 -11.90 -9.46
CA GLY A 105 -30.64 -13.34 -9.12
C GLY A 105 -30.02 -14.24 -10.19
N TRP A 106 -29.21 -13.68 -11.11
CA TRP A 106 -28.64 -14.42 -12.23
C TRP A 106 -27.32 -15.11 -11.85
N ASN A 107 -27.26 -16.43 -12.02
CA ASN A 107 -26.04 -17.20 -11.78
C ASN A 107 -25.22 -17.40 -13.06
N CYS A 108 -24.63 -16.33 -13.58
CA CYS A 108 -23.77 -16.37 -14.78
C CYS A 108 -22.34 -16.79 -14.40
N GLN A 109 -21.72 -17.67 -15.21
CA GLN A 109 -20.33 -18.10 -15.01
C GLN A 109 -19.33 -17.33 -15.89
N THR A 110 -19.79 -16.77 -17.02
CA THR A 110 -19.00 -15.99 -17.97
C THR A 110 -19.73 -14.72 -18.36
N LEU A 111 -18.99 -13.75 -18.93
CA LEU A 111 -19.61 -12.54 -19.49
C LEU A 111 -20.47 -12.83 -20.71
N ASP A 112 -20.16 -13.86 -21.50
CA ASP A 112 -21.02 -14.28 -22.63
C ASP A 112 -22.41 -14.70 -22.13
N ASN A 113 -22.47 -15.50 -21.05
CA ASN A 113 -23.75 -15.88 -20.45
C ASN A 113 -24.50 -14.68 -19.88
N LEU A 114 -23.78 -13.68 -19.37
CA LEU A 114 -24.38 -12.44 -18.88
C LEU A 114 -24.94 -11.62 -20.05
N TYR A 115 -24.17 -11.47 -21.13
CA TYR A 115 -24.59 -10.78 -22.35
C TYR A 115 -25.89 -11.37 -22.92
N GLU A 116 -25.97 -12.70 -23.01
CA GLU A 116 -27.16 -13.39 -23.51
C GLU A 116 -28.42 -13.16 -22.65
N ARG A 117 -28.25 -12.84 -21.36
CA ARG A 117 -29.37 -12.56 -20.44
C ARG A 117 -29.76 -11.10 -20.33
N ILE A 118 -28.94 -10.17 -20.83
CA ILE A 118 -29.25 -8.73 -20.75
C ILE A 118 -30.36 -8.42 -21.76
N GLU A 119 -31.56 -8.18 -21.24
CA GLU A 119 -32.71 -7.72 -22.01
C GLU A 119 -32.76 -6.18 -22.10
N ASP A 120 -32.63 -5.51 -20.95
CA ASP A 120 -32.57 -4.05 -20.86
C ASP A 120 -31.13 -3.55 -20.69
N LYS A 121 -30.62 -2.92 -21.75
CA LYS A 121 -29.26 -2.36 -21.76
C LYS A 121 -29.09 -1.14 -20.88
N LYS A 122 -30.15 -0.33 -20.69
CA LYS A 122 -30.10 0.86 -19.82
C LYS A 122 -30.01 0.42 -18.38
N GLU A 123 -30.85 -0.54 -17.98
CA GLU A 123 -30.79 -1.13 -16.64
C GLU A 123 -29.43 -1.76 -16.37
N ALA A 124 -28.92 -2.57 -17.31
CA ALA A 124 -27.61 -3.20 -17.19
C ALA A 124 -26.46 -2.17 -17.07
N ASN A 125 -26.53 -1.07 -17.82
CA ASN A 125 -25.56 0.03 -17.72
C ASN A 125 -25.57 0.65 -16.30
N VAL A 126 -26.76 0.89 -15.73
CA VAL A 126 -26.95 1.43 -14.37
C VAL A 126 -26.43 0.46 -13.31
N ILE A 127 -26.68 -0.85 -13.46
CA ILE A 127 -26.15 -1.88 -12.55
C ILE A 127 -24.62 -1.82 -12.50
N ILE A 128 -23.96 -1.74 -13.66
CA ILE A 128 -22.49 -1.63 -13.71
C ILE A 128 -22.01 -0.31 -13.10
N ASN A 129 -22.72 0.81 -13.33
CA ASN A 129 -22.42 2.12 -12.75
C ASN A 129 -22.70 2.22 -11.24
N SER A 130 -23.28 1.18 -10.64
CA SER A 130 -23.49 1.11 -9.18
C SER A 130 -22.33 0.45 -8.43
N LEU A 131 -21.34 -0.10 -9.15
CA LEU A 131 -20.17 -0.73 -8.53
C LEU A 131 -19.37 0.24 -7.68
N LYS A 132 -18.85 -0.22 -6.55
CA LYS A 132 -18.00 0.56 -5.65
C LYS A 132 -16.63 -0.10 -5.52
N ILE A 133 -15.60 0.53 -6.10
CA ILE A 133 -14.22 0.05 -6.18
C ILE A 133 -13.31 1.01 -5.41
N CYS A 134 -12.57 0.51 -4.42
CA CYS A 134 -11.71 1.32 -3.57
C CYS A 134 -10.24 0.90 -3.64
N ASP A 135 -9.32 1.87 -3.73
CA ASP A 135 -7.90 1.67 -3.42
C ASP A 135 -7.54 2.40 -2.11
N PRO A 136 -7.28 1.68 -1.00
CA PRO A 136 -7.02 2.28 0.30
C PRO A 136 -5.59 2.83 0.45
N ALA A 137 -4.74 2.67 -0.56
CA ALA A 137 -3.38 3.22 -0.64
C ALA A 137 -3.09 3.62 -2.09
N VAL A 138 -3.88 4.55 -2.62
CA VAL A 138 -4.06 4.78 -4.06
C VAL A 138 -2.82 5.25 -4.81
N GLY A 139 -1.85 5.85 -4.12
CA GLY A 139 -0.63 6.37 -4.74
C GLY A 139 -0.95 7.30 -5.91
N SER A 140 -0.32 7.06 -7.06
CA SER A 140 -0.54 7.84 -8.28
C SER A 140 -1.87 7.54 -9.01
N GLY A 141 -2.70 6.61 -8.51
CA GLY A 141 -4.01 6.27 -9.08
C GLY A 141 -3.98 5.25 -10.21
N HIS A 142 -2.94 4.43 -10.30
CA HIS A 142 -2.79 3.48 -11.40
C HIS A 142 -3.91 2.43 -11.44
N PHE A 143 -4.20 1.78 -10.31
CA PHE A 143 -5.28 0.79 -10.22
C PHE A 143 -6.65 1.37 -10.58
N LEU A 144 -6.95 2.61 -10.17
CA LEU A 144 -8.24 3.23 -10.48
C LEU A 144 -8.39 3.55 -11.97
N VAL A 145 -7.33 3.99 -12.65
CA VAL A 145 -7.36 4.19 -14.12
C VAL A 145 -7.46 2.86 -14.86
N SER A 146 -6.73 1.83 -14.43
CA SER A 146 -6.86 0.49 -14.98
C SER A 146 -8.28 -0.06 -14.78
N ALA A 147 -8.89 0.19 -13.61
CA ALA A 147 -10.26 -0.19 -13.32
C ALA A 147 -11.28 0.54 -14.21
N LEU A 148 -11.14 1.86 -14.39
CA LEU A 148 -11.95 2.65 -15.31
C LEU A 148 -11.94 2.06 -16.73
N ASN A 149 -10.74 1.79 -17.25
CA ASN A 149 -10.56 1.28 -18.60
C ASN A 149 -11.19 -0.11 -18.77
N GLU A 150 -11.01 -1.00 -17.78
CA GLU A 150 -11.59 -2.33 -17.81
C GLU A 150 -13.13 -2.29 -17.73
N ILE A 151 -13.73 -1.42 -16.91
CA ILE A 151 -15.19 -1.24 -16.87
C ILE A 151 -15.72 -0.82 -18.24
N ILE A 152 -15.09 0.15 -18.91
CA ILE A 152 -15.51 0.60 -20.24
C ILE A 152 -15.38 -0.55 -21.27
N ALA A 153 -14.29 -1.32 -21.23
CA ALA A 153 -14.12 -2.48 -22.10
C ALA A 153 -15.21 -3.54 -21.88
N ILE A 154 -15.54 -3.86 -20.62
CA ILE A 154 -16.64 -4.79 -20.29
C ILE A 154 -18.00 -4.24 -20.75
N LYS A 155 -18.25 -2.94 -20.60
CA LYS A 155 -19.48 -2.31 -21.10
C LYS A 155 -19.61 -2.41 -22.63
N SER A 156 -18.49 -2.29 -23.35
CA SER A 156 -18.45 -2.54 -24.80
C SER A 156 -18.73 -4.01 -25.13
N GLU A 157 -18.09 -4.95 -24.43
CA GLU A 157 -18.28 -6.41 -24.60
C GLU A 157 -19.75 -6.83 -24.38
N LEU A 158 -20.39 -6.30 -23.33
CA LEU A 158 -21.80 -6.53 -23.01
C LEU A 158 -22.76 -5.70 -23.87
N ARG A 159 -22.25 -4.82 -24.76
CA ARG A 159 -23.01 -3.88 -25.59
C ARG A 159 -23.96 -2.96 -24.82
N VAL A 160 -23.55 -2.59 -23.60
CA VAL A 160 -24.26 -1.67 -22.69
C VAL A 160 -23.57 -0.32 -22.58
N LEU A 161 -22.58 -0.04 -23.43
CA LEU A 161 -22.05 1.31 -23.64
C LEU A 161 -23.05 2.09 -24.51
N LEU A 162 -23.72 3.08 -23.93
CA LEU A 162 -24.85 3.79 -24.53
C LEU A 162 -24.51 5.26 -24.74
N ASP A 163 -25.11 5.86 -25.76
CA ASP A 163 -25.13 7.32 -25.92
C ASP A 163 -26.24 7.99 -25.09
N SER A 164 -26.34 9.31 -25.19
CA SER A 164 -27.35 10.13 -24.50
C SER A 164 -28.81 9.81 -24.87
N SER A 165 -29.06 9.22 -26.03
CA SER A 165 -30.39 8.74 -26.44
C SER A 165 -30.70 7.32 -25.94
N GLY A 166 -29.70 6.64 -25.37
CA GLY A 166 -29.78 5.24 -24.93
C GLY A 166 -29.50 4.23 -26.06
N LYS A 167 -28.97 4.68 -27.20
CA LYS A 167 -28.61 3.78 -28.30
C LYS A 167 -27.18 3.26 -28.06
N SER A 168 -27.02 1.95 -28.22
CA SER A 168 -25.75 1.25 -28.01
C SER A 168 -24.70 1.62 -29.06
N LEU A 169 -23.44 1.70 -28.65
CA LEU A 169 -22.26 1.79 -29.52
C LEU A 169 -21.82 0.40 -30.04
N LYS A 170 -22.78 -0.43 -30.48
CA LYS A 170 -22.54 -1.83 -30.87
C LYS A 170 -21.58 -2.01 -32.05
N ASP A 171 -21.42 -0.96 -32.86
CA ASP A 171 -20.57 -0.95 -34.05
C ASP A 171 -19.11 -0.57 -33.70
N TYR A 172 -18.83 -0.34 -32.41
CA TYR A 172 -17.50 -0.06 -31.90
C TYR A 172 -17.08 -1.08 -30.84
N ARG A 173 -15.84 -1.53 -30.93
CA ARG A 173 -15.22 -2.43 -29.95
C ARG A 173 -14.18 -1.68 -29.14
N VAL A 174 -14.27 -1.79 -27.82
CA VAL A 174 -13.30 -1.19 -26.89
C VAL A 174 -12.47 -2.29 -26.23
N GLU A 175 -11.15 -2.14 -26.26
CA GLU A 175 -10.20 -3.07 -25.66
C GLU A 175 -9.14 -2.32 -24.84
N VAL A 176 -8.64 -2.94 -23.77
CA VAL A 176 -7.49 -2.42 -23.02
C VAL A 176 -6.22 -3.12 -23.49
N ARG A 177 -5.25 -2.37 -24.01
CA ARG A 177 -3.91 -2.90 -24.37
C ARG A 177 -2.82 -1.97 -23.90
N ASN A 178 -1.79 -2.53 -23.24
CA ASN A 178 -0.67 -1.77 -22.68
C ASN A 178 -1.15 -0.57 -21.82
N ASP A 179 -2.14 -0.84 -20.96
CA ASP A 179 -2.75 0.13 -20.04
C ASP A 179 -3.44 1.32 -20.74
N LYS A 180 -3.85 1.13 -21.99
CA LYS A 180 -4.57 2.12 -22.80
C LYS A 180 -5.89 1.56 -23.28
N LEU A 181 -6.91 2.39 -23.23
CA LEU A 181 -8.19 2.15 -23.88
C LEU A 181 -8.04 2.39 -25.39
N LEU A 182 -8.29 1.37 -26.20
CA LEU A 182 -8.30 1.43 -27.66
C LEU A 182 -9.72 1.18 -28.14
N VAL A 183 -10.19 2.06 -29.04
CA VAL A 183 -11.52 1.97 -29.62
C VAL A 183 -11.35 1.65 -31.10
N TYR A 184 -12.03 0.62 -31.56
CA TYR A 184 -12.04 0.18 -32.95
C TYR A 184 -13.45 0.30 -33.52
N ASP A 185 -13.56 0.64 -34.81
CA ASP A 185 -14.81 0.51 -35.54
C ASP A 185 -15.07 -0.95 -35.98
N ASP A 186 -16.16 -1.17 -36.71
CA ASP A 186 -16.60 -2.46 -37.23
C ASP A 186 -15.67 -3.02 -38.32
N GLU A 187 -14.95 -2.14 -39.03
CA GLU A 187 -13.90 -2.49 -39.99
C GLU A 187 -12.57 -2.87 -39.29
N GLY A 188 -12.46 -2.66 -37.98
CA GLY A 188 -11.27 -2.95 -37.19
C GLY A 188 -10.21 -1.84 -37.23
N SER A 189 -10.54 -0.67 -37.78
CA SER A 189 -9.68 0.50 -37.80
C SER A 189 -9.72 1.22 -36.45
N LEU A 190 -8.60 1.86 -36.06
CA LEU A 190 -8.53 2.62 -34.82
C LEU A 190 -9.41 3.88 -34.94
N PHE A 191 -10.25 4.10 -33.93
CA PHE A 191 -11.09 5.29 -33.85
C PHE A 191 -10.23 6.55 -33.76
N ALA A 192 -10.40 7.44 -34.73
CA ALA A 192 -9.89 8.81 -34.72
C ALA A 192 -11.07 9.77 -34.65
N TYR A 193 -11.03 10.73 -33.71
CA TYR A 193 -12.11 11.68 -33.50
C TYR A 193 -12.13 12.76 -34.61
N HIS A 194 -13.30 12.98 -35.22
CA HIS A 194 -13.52 14.11 -36.13
C HIS A 194 -14.81 14.83 -35.75
N PRO A 195 -14.73 16.10 -35.29
CA PRO A 195 -15.89 16.85 -34.80
C PRO A 195 -17.03 17.01 -35.83
N ASN A 196 -16.67 17.09 -37.11
CA ASN A 196 -17.64 17.28 -38.21
C ASN A 196 -18.42 16.00 -38.56
N ASN A 197 -18.02 14.84 -38.04
CA ASN A 197 -18.70 13.58 -38.28
C ASN A 197 -19.64 13.25 -37.11
N LYS A 198 -20.95 13.21 -37.37
CA LYS A 198 -21.99 12.99 -36.35
C LYS A 198 -21.82 11.68 -35.57
N GLU A 199 -21.42 10.59 -36.22
CA GLU A 199 -21.25 9.30 -35.54
C GLU A 199 -19.99 9.32 -34.66
N LYS A 200 -18.89 9.90 -35.16
CA LYS A 200 -17.66 10.03 -34.36
C LYS A 200 -17.85 10.97 -33.17
N GLN A 201 -18.61 12.05 -33.36
CA GLN A 201 -19.04 12.93 -32.28
C GLN A 201 -19.85 12.18 -31.21
N ARG A 202 -20.84 11.39 -31.64
CA ARG A 202 -21.67 10.57 -30.76
C ARG A 202 -20.85 9.58 -29.92
N VAL A 203 -19.89 8.88 -30.52
CA VAL A 203 -18.99 7.94 -29.82
C VAL A 203 -18.14 8.66 -28.80
N GLN A 204 -17.53 9.79 -29.19
CA GLN A 204 -16.68 10.60 -28.32
C GLN A 204 -17.47 11.09 -27.08
N GLN A 205 -18.67 11.62 -27.30
CA GLN A 205 -19.57 12.07 -26.22
C GLN A 205 -19.97 10.94 -25.28
N ALA A 206 -20.38 9.79 -25.82
CA ALA A 206 -20.76 8.64 -25.02
C ALA A 206 -19.61 8.12 -24.15
N LEU A 207 -18.39 8.02 -24.69
CA LEU A 207 -17.20 7.64 -23.92
C LEU A 207 -16.88 8.64 -22.82
N PHE A 208 -16.98 9.94 -23.10
CA PHE A 208 -16.75 10.99 -22.12
C PHE A 208 -17.72 10.90 -20.95
N HIS A 209 -19.02 10.86 -21.22
CA HIS A 209 -20.05 10.82 -20.18
C HIS A 209 -20.02 9.52 -19.37
N GLU A 210 -19.74 8.39 -20.01
CA GLU A 210 -19.61 7.11 -19.31
C GLU A 210 -18.38 7.11 -18.39
N LYS A 211 -17.23 7.58 -18.87
CA LYS A 211 -16.02 7.72 -18.04
C LYS A 211 -16.27 8.66 -16.86
N GLN A 212 -16.93 9.79 -17.09
CA GLN A 212 -17.29 10.73 -16.03
C GLN A 212 -18.15 10.04 -14.96
N THR A 213 -19.20 9.32 -15.38
CA THR A 213 -20.10 8.60 -14.46
C THR A 213 -19.35 7.58 -13.61
N ILE A 214 -18.41 6.83 -14.21
CA ILE A 214 -17.60 5.84 -13.49
C ILE A 214 -16.63 6.52 -12.52
N ILE A 215 -15.96 7.60 -12.92
CA ILE A 215 -15.02 8.34 -12.06
C ILE A 215 -15.75 8.92 -10.84
N GLU A 216 -16.93 9.51 -11.03
CA GLU A 216 -17.70 10.15 -9.95
C GLU A 216 -18.46 9.16 -9.07
N GLY A 217 -18.90 8.03 -9.63
CA GLY A 217 -19.81 7.10 -8.97
C GLY A 217 -19.16 5.81 -8.47
N CYS A 218 -18.12 5.33 -9.14
CA CYS A 218 -17.59 3.97 -8.95
C CYS A 218 -16.22 3.90 -8.29
N LEU A 219 -15.36 4.92 -8.48
CA LEU A 219 -13.96 4.87 -8.09
C LEU A 219 -13.73 5.66 -6.81
N PHE A 220 -13.10 5.01 -5.84
CA PHE A 220 -12.79 5.55 -4.52
C PHE A 220 -11.33 5.31 -4.19
N GLY A 221 -10.69 6.24 -3.46
CA GLY A 221 -9.29 6.08 -3.14
C GLY A 221 -8.84 6.90 -1.93
N VAL A 222 -7.82 6.40 -1.26
CA VAL A 222 -7.23 7.08 -0.11
C VAL A 222 -5.72 6.99 -0.17
N ASP A 223 -5.04 8.09 0.10
CA ASP A 223 -3.60 8.10 0.32
C ASP A 223 -3.25 9.00 1.50
N ILE A 224 -2.20 8.64 2.25
CA ILE A 224 -1.72 9.46 3.36
C ILE A 224 -0.95 10.69 2.87
N ASN A 225 -0.37 10.63 1.66
CA ASN A 225 0.38 11.69 1.03
C ASN A 225 -0.54 12.57 0.16
N PRO A 226 -0.72 13.86 0.50
CA PRO A 226 -1.58 14.76 -0.26
C PRO A 226 -1.12 14.99 -1.72
N ASN A 227 0.18 14.83 -1.99
CA ASN A 227 0.69 14.94 -3.35
C ASN A 227 0.24 13.74 -4.20
N SER A 228 0.24 12.52 -3.64
CA SER A 228 -0.26 11.32 -4.31
C SER A 228 -1.74 11.49 -4.69
N VAL A 229 -2.56 11.99 -3.77
CA VAL A 229 -3.98 12.32 -4.03
C VAL A 229 -4.11 13.29 -5.20
N THR A 230 -3.30 14.35 -5.23
CA THR A 230 -3.31 15.35 -6.32
C THR A 230 -2.94 14.75 -7.67
N ILE A 231 -1.93 13.86 -7.70
CA ILE A 231 -1.54 13.16 -8.91
C ILE A 231 -2.61 12.16 -9.36
N CYS A 232 -3.25 11.45 -8.45
CA CYS A 232 -4.37 10.57 -8.76
C CYS A 232 -5.52 11.35 -9.40
N HIS A 233 -5.90 12.51 -8.82
CA HIS A 233 -6.87 13.43 -9.43
C HIS A 233 -6.47 13.82 -10.85
N LEU A 234 -5.24 14.29 -11.03
CA LEU A 234 -4.72 14.68 -12.34
C LEU A 234 -4.77 13.52 -13.34
N ARG A 235 -4.46 12.29 -12.90
CA ARG A 235 -4.42 11.11 -13.75
C ARG A 235 -5.81 10.71 -14.24
N LEU A 236 -6.79 10.64 -13.33
CA LEU A 236 -8.19 10.37 -13.68
C LEU A 236 -8.74 11.47 -14.60
N TRP A 237 -8.34 12.72 -14.35
CA TRP A 237 -8.75 13.85 -15.15
C TRP A 237 -8.20 13.81 -16.58
N ILE A 238 -6.89 13.56 -16.75
CA ILE A 238 -6.27 13.38 -18.08
C ILE A 238 -6.95 12.21 -18.81
N GLU A 239 -7.26 11.12 -18.11
CA GLU A 239 -7.94 9.96 -18.72
C GLU A 239 -9.35 10.29 -19.23
N LEU A 240 -10.08 11.18 -18.56
CA LEU A 240 -11.35 11.70 -19.05
C LEU A 240 -11.16 12.62 -20.26
N LEU A 241 -10.18 13.54 -20.20
CA LEU A 241 -9.95 14.55 -21.23
C LEU A 241 -9.52 13.98 -22.58
N LYS A 242 -8.94 12.78 -22.61
CA LYS A 242 -8.71 12.03 -23.86
C LYS A 242 -9.99 11.84 -24.70
N ASN A 243 -11.16 11.90 -24.07
CA ASN A 243 -12.44 11.81 -24.75
C ASN A 243 -13.20 13.15 -24.79
N ALA A 244 -12.55 14.28 -24.56
CA ALA A 244 -13.18 15.60 -24.73
C ALA A 244 -13.67 15.78 -26.17
N TYR A 245 -14.76 16.54 -26.34
CA TYR A 245 -15.44 16.73 -27.63
C TYR A 245 -15.82 18.19 -27.82
N TYR A 246 -15.97 18.64 -29.06
CA TYR A 246 -16.48 19.98 -29.37
C TYR A 246 -18.00 20.02 -29.24
N ARG A 247 -18.52 21.01 -28.51
CA ARG A 247 -19.94 21.32 -28.42
C ARG A 247 -20.44 21.97 -29.72
N GLU A 248 -21.76 22.06 -29.86
CA GLU A 248 -22.42 22.69 -31.03
C GLU A 248 -22.07 24.18 -31.19
N ASP A 249 -21.65 24.85 -30.12
CA ASP A 249 -21.19 26.24 -30.11
C ASP A 249 -19.72 26.40 -30.57
N GLY A 250 -19.06 25.30 -30.98
CA GLY A 250 -17.67 25.28 -31.42
C GLY A 250 -16.65 25.31 -30.29
N ASN A 251 -17.08 25.35 -29.03
CA ASN A 251 -16.18 25.28 -27.88
C ASN A 251 -15.88 23.83 -27.52
N LEU A 252 -14.63 23.53 -27.17
CA LEU A 252 -14.31 22.23 -26.57
C LEU A 252 -15.06 22.08 -25.25
N GLU A 253 -15.64 20.91 -25.00
CA GLU A 253 -16.28 20.59 -23.73
C GLU A 253 -15.28 20.85 -22.62
N THR A 254 -15.57 21.90 -21.86
CA THR A 254 -14.68 22.43 -20.86
C THR A 254 -14.70 21.55 -19.63
N LEU A 255 -13.51 21.33 -19.06
CA LEU A 255 -13.22 20.70 -17.77
C LEU A 255 -14.44 20.66 -16.83
N PRO A 256 -15.15 19.53 -16.71
CA PRO A 256 -16.24 19.44 -15.75
C PRO A 256 -15.65 19.60 -14.34
N ASN A 257 -16.41 20.25 -13.46
CA ASN A 257 -16.10 20.23 -12.04
C ASN A 257 -16.49 18.84 -11.52
N ILE A 258 -15.63 17.84 -11.73
CA ILE A 258 -15.87 16.44 -11.37
C ILE A 258 -15.76 16.30 -9.86
N ASP A 259 -16.66 15.51 -9.27
CA ASP A 259 -16.56 15.09 -7.88
C ASP A 259 -15.74 13.80 -7.81
N ILE A 260 -14.44 13.94 -7.59
CA ILE A 260 -13.52 12.80 -7.57
C ILE A 260 -13.40 12.29 -6.12
N ASN A 261 -13.78 11.03 -5.89
CA ASN A 261 -13.82 10.43 -4.55
C ASN A 261 -12.44 9.93 -4.07
N ILE A 262 -11.43 10.80 -4.11
CA ILE A 262 -10.10 10.50 -3.56
C ILE A 262 -9.84 11.41 -2.36
N LYS A 263 -9.45 10.82 -1.23
CA LYS A 263 -9.32 11.51 0.05
C LYS A 263 -7.90 11.37 0.60
N CYS A 264 -7.42 12.42 1.27
CA CYS A 264 -6.14 12.40 1.96
C CYS A 264 -6.33 11.92 3.41
N GLY A 265 -5.66 10.84 3.80
CA GLY A 265 -5.74 10.30 5.16
C GLY A 265 -5.07 8.94 5.33
N ASN A 266 -4.91 8.53 6.57
CA ASN A 266 -4.42 7.23 6.97
C ASN A 266 -5.60 6.26 7.04
N SER A 267 -5.71 5.40 6.02
CA SER A 267 -6.73 4.36 5.88
C SER A 267 -6.83 3.40 7.06
N LEU A 268 -5.75 3.20 7.82
CA LEU A 268 -5.68 2.28 8.96
C LEU A 268 -6.04 2.92 10.30
N ILE A 269 -6.20 4.23 10.39
CA ILE A 269 -6.52 4.91 11.65
C ILE A 269 -7.87 5.58 11.51
N SER A 270 -8.79 5.22 12.40
CA SER A 270 -10.05 5.93 12.58
C SER A 270 -10.32 6.16 14.07
N ARG A 271 -10.97 7.28 14.39
CA ARG A 271 -11.50 7.55 15.73
C ARG A 271 -12.73 6.71 15.99
N PHE A 272 -13.50 6.42 14.94
CA PHE A 272 -14.73 5.65 15.02
C PHE A 272 -14.59 4.32 14.26
N GLY A 273 -15.06 3.24 14.89
CA GLY A 273 -15.26 1.98 14.19
C GLY A 273 -16.35 2.11 13.13
N LEU A 274 -16.33 1.21 12.14
CA LEU A 274 -17.38 1.16 11.11
C LEU A 274 -18.74 0.74 11.68
N ASP A 275 -18.76 0.14 12.86
CA ASP A 275 -19.90 -0.43 13.58
C ASP A 275 -20.45 0.47 14.69
N VAL A 276 -19.91 1.68 14.87
CA VAL A 276 -20.37 2.61 15.90
C VAL A 276 -21.83 3.02 15.63
N ASP A 277 -22.68 2.87 16.64
CA ASP A 277 -24.07 3.32 16.59
C ASP A 277 -24.13 4.85 16.56
N VAL A 278 -24.34 5.39 15.36
CA VAL A 278 -24.41 6.82 15.09
C VAL A 278 -25.53 7.49 15.91
N LYS A 279 -26.58 6.74 16.30
CA LYS A 279 -27.70 7.25 17.11
C LYS A 279 -27.24 7.75 18.47
N GLN A 280 -26.40 6.98 19.16
CA GLN A 280 -25.88 7.34 20.48
C GLN A 280 -24.94 8.55 20.42
N VAL A 281 -24.22 8.70 19.32
CA VAL A 281 -23.26 9.80 19.14
C VAL A 281 -23.98 11.11 18.75
N LEU A 282 -24.98 11.04 17.86
CA LEU A 282 -25.80 12.20 17.44
C LEU A 282 -26.66 12.76 18.58
N GLN A 283 -27.27 11.90 19.39
CA GLN A 283 -28.10 12.31 20.54
C GLN A 283 -27.34 13.20 21.55
N LYS A 284 -26.05 12.94 21.76
CA LYS A 284 -25.19 13.76 22.66
C LYS A 284 -24.87 15.14 22.09
N GLN A 285 -25.04 15.34 20.77
CA GLN A 285 -24.66 16.56 20.05
C GLN A 285 -25.84 17.47 19.73
N LYS A 286 -27.07 17.09 20.12
CA LYS A 286 -28.32 17.74 19.71
C LYS A 286 -28.60 17.71 18.20
N PHE A 287 -27.94 16.80 17.46
CA PHE A 287 -28.34 16.48 16.07
C PHE A 287 -29.33 15.32 16.09
N SER A 288 -30.37 15.41 15.28
CA SER A 288 -31.30 14.30 15.10
C SER A 288 -30.72 13.27 14.12
N ILE A 289 -31.07 12.00 14.33
CA ILE A 289 -30.76 10.92 13.40
C ILE A 289 -31.44 11.16 12.05
N GLU A 290 -32.59 11.83 12.07
CA GLU A 290 -33.37 12.19 10.90
C GLU A 290 -32.63 13.24 10.05
N GLU A 291 -32.01 14.27 10.66
CA GLU A 291 -31.15 15.22 9.94
C GLU A 291 -29.94 14.53 9.30
N TYR A 292 -29.29 13.60 9.99
CA TYR A 292 -28.15 12.86 9.42
C TYR A 292 -28.59 11.96 8.27
N ARG A 293 -29.68 11.20 8.42
CA ARG A 293 -30.24 10.36 7.37
C ARG A 293 -30.69 11.17 6.17
N ASN A 294 -31.39 12.27 6.40
CA ASN A 294 -31.80 13.20 5.36
C ASN A 294 -30.59 13.79 4.65
N ALA A 295 -29.51 14.12 5.36
CA ALA A 295 -28.28 14.60 4.75
C ALA A 295 -27.60 13.54 3.87
N VAL A 296 -27.50 12.30 4.34
CA VAL A 296 -26.94 11.17 3.57
C VAL A 296 -27.81 10.85 2.35
N GLN A 297 -29.13 10.80 2.52
CA GLN A 297 -30.08 10.54 1.45
C GLN A 297 -30.08 11.66 0.41
N THR A 298 -30.06 12.91 0.85
CA THR A 298 -29.96 14.07 -0.04
C THR A 298 -28.64 14.07 -0.78
N TYR A 299 -27.53 13.74 -0.12
CA TYR A 299 -26.22 13.63 -0.77
C TYR A 299 -26.19 12.54 -1.85
N ARG A 300 -26.73 11.35 -1.55
CA ARG A 300 -26.78 10.22 -2.51
C ARG A 300 -27.71 10.48 -3.69
N ASN A 301 -28.79 11.22 -3.48
CA ASN A 301 -29.80 11.53 -4.51
C ASN A 301 -29.63 12.93 -5.12
N ALA A 302 -28.56 13.66 -4.77
CA ALA A 302 -28.35 15.02 -5.25
C ALA A 302 -28.21 15.04 -6.78
N GLU A 303 -29.05 15.82 -7.45
CA GLU A 303 -29.01 15.98 -8.91
C GLU A 303 -28.00 17.05 -9.34
N ASN A 304 -27.50 17.87 -8.41
CA ASN A 304 -26.54 18.93 -8.70
C ASN A 304 -25.46 19.08 -7.62
N LYS A 305 -24.36 19.73 -8.01
CA LYS A 305 -23.13 19.87 -7.20
C LYS A 305 -23.29 20.82 -6.00
N GLU A 306 -24.18 21.79 -6.08
CA GLU A 306 -24.44 22.72 -4.96
C GLU A 306 -25.10 21.99 -3.79
N GLN A 307 -26.10 21.13 -4.07
CA GLN A 307 -26.73 20.28 -3.06
C GLN A 307 -25.72 19.36 -2.36
N LYS A 308 -24.81 18.73 -3.13
CA LYS A 308 -23.73 17.92 -2.55
C LYS A 308 -22.87 18.74 -1.59
N ARG A 309 -22.45 19.94 -1.99
CA ARG A 309 -21.55 20.81 -1.20
C ARG A 309 -22.18 21.31 0.10
N GLU A 310 -23.48 21.63 0.08
CA GLU A 310 -24.23 21.98 1.31
C GLU A 310 -24.25 20.81 2.28
N MET A 311 -24.49 19.59 1.78
CA MET A 311 -24.51 18.38 2.60
C MET A 311 -23.11 17.99 3.10
N GLU A 312 -22.05 18.16 2.30
CA GLU A 312 -20.66 18.01 2.76
C GLU A 312 -20.35 18.97 3.90
N THR A 313 -20.83 20.21 3.83
CA THR A 313 -20.64 21.20 4.89
C THR A 313 -21.37 20.77 6.17
N LEU A 314 -22.56 20.19 6.04
CA LEU A 314 -23.31 19.63 7.17
C LEU A 314 -22.59 18.42 7.78
N ILE A 315 -22.12 17.47 6.95
CA ILE A 315 -21.33 16.31 7.38
C ILE A 315 -20.04 16.76 8.05
N ALA A 316 -19.36 17.79 7.54
CA ALA A 316 -18.16 18.36 8.12
C ALA A 316 -18.44 19.02 9.48
N LYS A 317 -19.56 19.74 9.64
CA LYS A 317 -20.01 20.28 10.94
C LYS A 317 -20.30 19.16 11.94
N ILE A 318 -20.98 18.11 11.49
CA ILE A 318 -21.23 16.91 12.28
C ILE A 318 -19.90 16.26 12.72
N LYS A 319 -18.92 16.11 11.82
CA LYS A 319 -17.56 15.61 12.09
C LYS A 319 -16.78 16.49 13.09
N ALA A 320 -16.87 17.80 12.95
CA ALA A 320 -16.23 18.75 13.87
C ALA A 320 -16.83 18.64 15.28
N GLY A 321 -18.17 18.52 15.36
CA GLY A 321 -18.87 18.25 16.61
C GLY A 321 -18.42 16.95 17.27
N PHE A 322 -18.32 15.86 16.49
CA PHE A 322 -17.84 14.56 16.98
C PHE A 322 -16.43 14.61 17.58
N SER A 323 -15.53 15.42 17.02
CA SER A 323 -14.15 15.54 17.51
C SER A 323 -14.05 16.13 18.92
N ALA A 324 -15.02 16.95 19.36
CA ALA A 324 -14.98 17.65 20.63
C ALA A 324 -15.51 16.83 21.84
N ASN A 325 -16.40 15.86 21.61
CA ASN A 325 -17.21 15.25 22.70
C ASN A 325 -16.80 13.82 23.12
N LEU A 326 -15.82 13.17 22.48
CA LEU A 326 -15.34 11.83 22.92
C LEU A 326 -14.42 11.85 24.15
N LEU A 327 -14.08 13.03 24.67
CA LEU A 327 -13.15 13.18 25.79
C LEU A 327 -13.77 12.91 27.17
N ILE A 328 -15.07 12.59 27.22
CA ILE A 328 -15.81 12.30 28.45
C ILE A 328 -16.01 10.78 28.56
N GLY A 329 -15.02 10.07 29.14
CA GLY A 329 -15.15 8.65 29.50
C GLY A 329 -13.99 7.72 29.13
N ASP A 330 -12.85 8.22 28.65
CA ASP A 330 -11.71 7.37 28.24
C ASP A 330 -11.20 6.49 29.41
N PRO A 331 -11.15 5.14 29.27
CA PRO A 331 -10.58 4.23 30.26
C PRO A 331 -9.16 4.60 30.69
N LYS A 332 -8.35 5.20 29.81
CA LYS A 332 -7.01 5.69 30.15
C LYS A 332 -7.07 6.86 31.15
N LYS A 333 -8.01 7.78 31.01
CA LYS A 333 -8.21 8.89 31.98
C LYS A 333 -8.72 8.37 33.32
N VAL A 334 -9.58 7.37 33.31
CA VAL A 334 -10.03 6.69 34.55
C VAL A 334 -8.86 6.01 35.23
N LYS A 335 -8.04 5.27 34.47
CA LYS A 335 -6.83 4.61 34.98
C LYS A 335 -5.79 5.62 35.48
N LEU A 336 -5.60 6.74 34.79
CA LEU A 336 -4.74 7.84 35.24
C LEU A 336 -5.19 8.36 36.62
N ARG A 337 -6.49 8.61 36.79
CA ARG A 337 -7.05 9.03 38.09
C ARG A 337 -6.86 7.98 39.19
N GLN A 338 -7.00 6.70 38.85
CA GLN A 338 -6.75 5.61 39.79
C GLN A 338 -5.29 5.57 40.24
N LEU A 339 -4.34 5.63 39.29
CA LEU A 339 -2.90 5.63 39.58
C LEU A 339 -2.48 6.88 40.38
N GLN A 340 -3.02 8.05 40.04
CA GLN A 340 -2.79 9.29 40.80
C GLN A 340 -3.36 9.19 42.23
N GLY A 341 -4.53 8.56 42.40
CA GLY A 341 -5.10 8.28 43.72
C GLY A 341 -4.25 7.28 44.53
N GLU A 342 -3.73 6.24 43.88
CA GLU A 342 -2.80 5.29 44.51
C GLU A 342 -1.50 5.97 44.96
N LEU A 343 -0.91 6.82 44.12
CA LEU A 343 0.27 7.61 44.45
C LEU A 343 -0.01 8.55 45.63
N TYR A 344 -1.12 9.28 45.58
CA TYR A 344 -1.54 10.18 46.65
C TYR A 344 -1.72 9.46 47.99
N ASN A 345 -2.32 8.27 47.98
CA ASN A 345 -2.47 7.44 49.18
C ASN A 345 -1.14 6.91 49.71
N LEU A 346 -0.20 6.59 48.81
CA LEU A 346 1.14 6.11 49.18
C LEU A 346 2.01 7.23 49.79
N GLU A 347 1.85 8.46 49.32
CA GLU A 347 2.60 9.63 49.79
C GLU A 347 2.00 10.23 51.08
N ASN A 348 0.67 10.17 51.23
CA ASN A 348 -0.06 10.74 52.38
C ASN A 348 -0.49 9.69 53.41
N GLN A 349 0.03 8.46 53.33
CA GLN A 349 -0.15 7.48 54.39
C GLN A 349 0.52 8.00 55.67
N GLY A 350 -0.29 8.45 56.63
CA GLY A 350 0.19 8.87 57.94
C GLY A 350 0.88 7.69 58.65
N LEU A 351 2.18 7.82 58.89
CA LEU A 351 2.98 6.82 59.57
C LEU A 351 2.65 6.83 61.08
N LEU A 352 1.97 5.79 61.55
CA LEU A 352 1.71 5.57 62.98
C LEU A 352 2.94 5.01 63.74
N PHE A 353 3.98 4.58 63.01
CA PHE A 353 5.24 4.02 63.53
C PHE A 353 6.43 4.40 62.63
N GLU A 354 7.66 4.39 63.15
CA GLU A 354 8.88 4.62 62.35
C GLU A 354 9.14 3.49 61.34
N GLU A 355 9.32 3.85 60.07
CA GLU A 355 9.66 2.92 58.98
C GLU A 355 11.08 2.36 59.13
N THR A 356 11.27 1.08 58.82
CA THR A 356 12.60 0.51 58.67
C THR A 356 13.24 0.93 57.33
N LYS A 357 14.59 0.95 57.26
CA LYS A 357 15.34 1.28 56.02
C LYS A 357 14.93 0.43 54.80
N THR A 358 14.47 -0.81 55.03
CA THR A 358 14.05 -1.72 53.97
C THR A 358 12.67 -1.34 53.42
N GLU A 359 11.74 -0.94 54.28
CA GLU A 359 10.40 -0.48 53.91
C GLU A 359 10.44 0.85 53.16
N GLN A 360 11.30 1.78 53.62
CA GLN A 360 11.53 3.06 52.95
C GLN A 360 12.01 2.87 51.50
N LYS A 361 13.00 1.99 51.29
CA LYS A 361 13.55 1.68 49.96
C LYS A 361 12.54 0.97 49.05
N ALA A 362 11.66 0.14 49.62
CA ALA A 362 10.58 -0.51 48.88
C ALA A 362 9.48 0.48 48.46
N ARG A 363 9.13 1.42 49.35
CA ARG A 363 8.19 2.52 49.07
C ARG A 363 8.71 3.43 47.97
N GLU A 364 9.96 3.88 48.07
CA GLU A 364 10.63 4.69 47.05
C GLU A 364 10.59 4.02 45.67
N LYS A 365 10.94 2.74 45.60
CA LYS A 365 10.90 1.98 44.33
C LYS A 365 9.48 1.90 43.74
N LYS A 366 8.46 1.81 44.58
CA LYS A 366 7.04 1.76 44.17
C LYS A 366 6.56 3.13 43.69
N VAL A 367 6.95 4.21 44.37
CA VAL A 367 6.69 5.61 43.98
C VAL A 367 7.34 5.92 42.63
N THR A 368 8.63 5.59 42.43
CA THR A 368 9.30 5.78 41.14
C THR A 368 8.60 5.03 40.00
N LYS A 369 8.12 3.82 40.27
CA LYS A 369 7.38 3.03 39.27
C LYS A 369 6.03 3.66 38.92
N LEU A 370 5.26 4.09 39.93
CA LEU A 370 3.97 4.78 39.75
C LEU A 370 4.15 6.10 38.98
N ASN A 371 5.15 6.91 39.33
CA ASN A 371 5.46 8.16 38.63
C ASN A 371 5.80 7.90 37.16
N ASN A 372 6.67 6.93 36.86
CA ASN A 372 6.97 6.57 35.47
C ASN A 372 5.73 6.09 34.69
N GLU A 373 4.82 5.33 35.32
CA GLU A 373 3.56 4.91 34.70
C GLU A 373 2.60 6.09 34.48
N ILE A 374 2.49 7.00 35.44
CA ILE A 374 1.67 8.22 35.35
C ILE A 374 2.21 9.16 34.27
N ASP A 375 3.52 9.42 34.23
CA ASP A 375 4.14 10.28 33.23
C ASP A 375 3.94 9.71 31.83
N LYS A 376 4.12 8.41 31.67
CA LYS A 376 3.85 7.73 30.40
C LYS A 376 2.39 7.84 29.99
N LEU A 377 1.45 7.53 30.90
CA LEU A 377 0.02 7.64 30.60
C LEU A 377 -0.41 9.08 30.30
N THR A 378 0.18 10.04 31.01
CA THR A 378 -0.10 11.48 30.85
C THR A 378 0.42 11.98 29.51
N ALA A 379 1.63 11.59 29.10
CA ALA A 379 2.16 11.88 27.77
C ALA A 379 1.32 11.24 26.66
N GLU A 380 0.92 9.97 26.82
CA GLU A 380 0.03 9.29 25.88
C GLU A 380 -1.34 9.99 25.78
N ILE A 381 -1.92 10.41 26.91
CA ILE A 381 -3.20 11.15 26.94
C ILE A 381 -3.01 12.52 26.29
N ALA A 382 -1.95 13.26 26.62
CA ALA A 382 -1.66 14.57 26.03
C ALA A 382 -1.42 14.49 24.52
N ASP A 383 -0.83 13.41 24.01
CA ASP A 383 -0.65 13.20 22.57
C ASP A 383 -1.94 12.79 21.86
N ILE A 384 -2.81 12.02 22.53
CA ILE A 384 -4.16 11.71 22.06
C ILE A 384 -5.04 12.98 22.06
N GLU A 385 -4.98 13.78 23.13
CA GLU A 385 -5.71 15.04 23.32
C GLU A 385 -5.21 16.14 22.40
N GLY A 386 -3.91 16.18 22.12
CA GLY A 386 -3.29 17.04 21.13
C GLY A 386 -3.61 16.64 19.68
N GLY A 387 -4.38 15.57 19.48
CA GLY A 387 -4.87 15.13 18.17
C GLY A 387 -3.81 14.54 17.24
N ARG A 388 -2.53 14.47 17.65
CA ARG A 388 -1.41 14.10 16.75
C ARG A 388 -1.58 12.73 16.10
N LEU A 389 -2.12 11.74 16.80
CA LEU A 389 -2.43 10.42 16.24
C LEU A 389 -3.52 10.48 15.15
N TYR A 390 -4.50 11.35 15.33
CA TYR A 390 -5.70 11.42 14.50
C TYR A 390 -5.74 12.62 13.55
N ASN A 391 -4.68 13.42 13.47
CA ASN A 391 -4.60 14.58 12.57
C ASN A 391 -4.75 14.14 11.11
N ASN A 392 -4.28 12.92 10.78
CA ASN A 392 -4.41 12.32 9.46
C ASN A 392 -5.32 11.09 9.48
N ALA A 393 -6.16 10.87 10.50
CA ALA A 393 -7.05 9.69 10.53
C ALA A 393 -8.14 9.81 9.46
N LEU A 394 -8.48 8.69 8.83
CA LEU A 394 -9.55 8.63 7.85
C LEU A 394 -10.82 8.02 8.46
N GLU A 395 -11.87 8.82 8.53
CA GLU A 395 -13.19 8.36 8.96
C GLU A 395 -14.02 7.87 7.77
N TRP A 396 -13.82 6.62 7.37
CA TRP A 396 -14.44 5.99 6.19
C TRP A 396 -15.94 6.29 6.02
N ARG A 397 -16.74 6.23 7.10
CA ARG A 397 -18.18 6.50 7.07
C ARG A 397 -18.53 7.94 6.66
N PHE A 398 -17.67 8.91 6.98
CA PHE A 398 -17.93 10.32 6.72
C PHE A 398 -17.25 10.81 5.44
N GLU A 399 -16.10 10.23 5.10
CA GLU A 399 -15.36 10.58 3.89
C GLU A 399 -16.00 10.01 2.61
N PHE A 400 -16.78 8.93 2.73
CA PHE A 400 -17.47 8.28 1.61
C PHE A 400 -18.96 8.00 1.89
N PRO A 401 -19.82 9.03 1.93
CA PRO A 401 -21.25 8.86 2.16
C PRO A 401 -21.96 8.02 1.09
N GLU A 402 -21.39 7.89 -0.11
CA GLU A 402 -21.89 7.09 -1.23
C GLU A 402 -21.91 5.59 -0.95
N VAL A 403 -21.16 5.16 0.08
CA VAL A 403 -21.03 3.76 0.50
C VAL A 403 -21.97 3.46 1.68
N LEU A 404 -22.77 4.44 2.11
CA LEU A 404 -23.79 4.27 3.14
C LEU A 404 -25.15 3.89 2.53
N ASN A 405 -25.94 3.11 3.27
CA ASN A 405 -27.36 2.92 2.95
C ASN A 405 -28.19 4.12 3.42
N ASP A 406 -29.50 4.08 3.17
CA ASP A 406 -30.42 5.17 3.52
C ASP A 406 -30.57 5.36 5.05
N ASP A 407 -30.24 4.34 5.84
CA ASP A 407 -30.17 4.41 7.30
C ASP A 407 -28.89 5.07 7.83
N GLY A 408 -27.90 5.30 6.95
CA GLY A 408 -26.59 5.84 7.26
C GLY A 408 -25.55 4.80 7.66
N ASP A 409 -25.83 3.51 7.46
CA ASP A 409 -24.95 2.39 7.78
C ASP A 409 -23.99 2.07 6.65
N PHE A 410 -22.76 1.71 7.02
CA PHE A 410 -21.70 1.40 6.07
C PHE A 410 -21.97 0.05 5.38
N VAL A 411 -22.30 0.10 4.09
CA VAL A 411 -22.62 -1.09 3.28
C VAL A 411 -21.34 -1.81 2.87
N GLY A 412 -20.30 -1.04 2.57
CA GLY A 412 -19.00 -1.52 2.11
C GLY A 412 -18.85 -1.58 0.60
N PHE A 413 -17.61 -1.81 0.17
CA PHE A 413 -17.22 -1.83 -1.24
C PHE A 413 -17.44 -3.20 -1.87
N ASP A 414 -17.70 -3.20 -3.18
CA ASP A 414 -17.74 -4.42 -4.01
C ASP A 414 -16.32 -4.93 -4.28
N VAL A 415 -15.37 -4.02 -4.45
CA VAL A 415 -13.95 -4.33 -4.66
C VAL A 415 -13.07 -3.41 -3.83
N VAL A 416 -12.06 -3.99 -3.17
CA VAL A 416 -10.91 -3.25 -2.65
C VAL A 416 -9.68 -3.75 -3.38
N ILE A 417 -8.98 -2.90 -4.13
CA ILE A 417 -7.86 -3.30 -5.00
C ILE A 417 -6.71 -2.32 -4.86
N GLY A 418 -5.47 -2.80 -4.89
CA GLY A 418 -4.32 -1.89 -4.79
C GLY A 418 -2.98 -2.54 -4.48
N ASN A 419 -2.00 -1.70 -4.19
CA ASN A 419 -0.66 -2.08 -3.71
C ASN A 419 -0.41 -1.42 -2.34
N PRO A 420 -0.69 -2.11 -1.21
CA PRO A 420 -0.46 -1.55 0.12
C PRO A 420 1.04 -1.31 0.39
N PRO A 421 1.42 -0.40 1.29
CA PRO A 421 2.82 -0.04 1.53
C PRO A 421 3.64 -1.15 2.20
N TYR A 422 4.89 -1.34 1.75
CA TYR A 422 5.81 -2.38 2.23
C TYR A 422 6.78 -1.84 3.29
N ILE A 423 6.23 -1.34 4.40
CA ILE A 423 7.00 -0.77 5.50
C ILE A 423 7.03 -1.72 6.69
N SER A 424 8.22 -1.95 7.24
CA SER A 424 8.39 -2.71 8.49
C SER A 424 7.98 -1.88 9.71
N ILE A 425 7.43 -2.53 10.74
CA ILE A 425 7.11 -1.83 11.98
C ILE A 425 8.33 -1.21 12.67
N GLN A 426 9.54 -1.74 12.42
CA GLN A 426 10.77 -1.19 13.00
C GLN A 426 11.10 0.18 12.42
N ASP A 427 10.90 0.35 11.12
CA ASP A 427 11.11 1.63 10.45
C ASP A 427 10.00 2.62 10.79
N LEU A 428 8.77 2.13 10.93
CA LEU A 428 7.65 2.95 11.43
C LEU A 428 7.87 3.43 12.87
N LYS A 429 8.44 2.61 13.76
CA LYS A 429 8.75 3.01 15.14
C LYS A 429 9.75 4.15 15.23
N LYS A 430 10.70 4.23 14.30
CA LYS A 430 11.68 5.34 14.24
C LYS A 430 11.01 6.67 13.91
N SER A 431 9.92 6.66 13.15
CA SER A 431 9.21 7.86 12.69
C SER A 431 7.97 8.20 13.52
N ASN A 432 7.19 7.19 13.97
CA ASN A 432 5.94 7.39 14.68
C ASN A 432 5.54 6.19 15.57
N SER A 433 6.03 6.16 16.82
CA SER A 433 5.72 5.08 17.78
C SER A 433 4.23 4.97 18.16
N LEU A 434 3.49 6.08 18.20
CA LEU A 434 2.08 6.09 18.60
C LEU A 434 1.20 5.34 17.58
N VAL A 435 1.49 5.50 16.29
CA VAL A 435 0.80 4.78 15.22
C VAL A 435 1.05 3.27 15.34
N CYS A 436 2.29 2.88 15.69
CA CYS A 436 2.65 1.48 15.89
C CYS A 436 1.84 0.84 17.03
N ASP A 437 1.67 1.57 18.14
CA ASP A 437 0.89 1.11 19.28
C ASP A 437 -0.60 1.00 18.95
N TYR A 438 -1.13 1.96 18.17
CA TYR A 438 -2.50 1.88 17.66
C TYR A 438 -2.69 0.63 16.79
N TYR A 439 -1.78 0.34 15.86
CA TYR A 439 -1.92 -0.84 15.01
C TYR A 439 -1.91 -2.13 15.82
N SER A 440 -0.95 -2.27 16.74
CA SER A 440 -0.80 -3.45 17.58
C SER A 440 -2.01 -3.70 18.48
N LYS A 441 -2.69 -2.62 18.90
CA LYS A 441 -3.90 -2.68 19.73
C LYS A 441 -5.16 -3.03 18.95
N ASN A 442 -5.33 -2.45 17.75
CA ASN A 442 -6.60 -2.49 17.03
C ASN A 442 -6.67 -3.57 15.93
N TYR A 443 -5.54 -4.08 15.43
CA TYR A 443 -5.52 -5.11 14.39
C TYR A 443 -5.02 -6.45 14.91
N GLN A 444 -5.78 -7.52 14.69
CA GLN A 444 -5.41 -8.88 15.06
C GLN A 444 -4.11 -9.32 14.38
N THR A 445 -3.96 -8.93 13.11
CA THR A 445 -2.80 -9.18 12.26
C THR A 445 -1.51 -8.49 12.74
N ALA A 446 -1.62 -7.49 13.63
CA ALA A 446 -0.52 -6.73 14.21
C ALA A 446 -0.27 -7.02 15.70
N LYS A 447 -0.99 -7.97 16.33
CA LYS A 447 -0.94 -8.16 17.80
C LYS A 447 0.39 -8.66 18.35
N LYS A 448 1.26 -9.27 17.54
CA LYS A 448 2.47 -9.96 18.02
C LYS A 448 3.69 -9.69 17.14
N GLY A 449 4.81 -9.42 17.80
CA GLY A 449 6.13 -9.38 17.20
C GLY A 449 6.35 -8.21 16.25
N ASN A 450 7.34 -8.37 15.38
CA ASN A 450 7.51 -7.50 14.22
C ASN A 450 6.48 -7.90 13.16
N PHE A 451 5.93 -6.92 12.45
CA PHE A 451 5.02 -7.12 11.32
C PHE A 451 5.23 -6.02 10.29
N ASP A 452 4.73 -6.24 9.08
CA ASP A 452 4.71 -5.24 8.02
C ASP A 452 3.32 -4.61 7.88
N ILE A 453 3.27 -3.33 7.51
CA ILE A 453 2.02 -2.55 7.49
C ILE A 453 0.97 -3.14 6.54
N TYR A 454 1.37 -3.84 5.47
CA TYR A 454 0.41 -4.48 4.56
C TYR A 454 -0.50 -5.53 5.24
N LEU A 455 -0.09 -6.10 6.39
CA LEU A 455 -0.92 -7.06 7.13
C LEU A 455 -2.18 -6.41 7.72
N PRO A 456 -2.09 -5.31 8.50
CA PRO A 456 -3.24 -4.48 8.86
C PRO A 456 -4.10 -4.02 7.67
N PHE A 457 -3.50 -3.74 6.50
CA PHE A 457 -4.26 -3.37 5.31
C PHE A 457 -5.18 -4.48 4.84
N VAL A 458 -4.77 -5.76 4.91
CA VAL A 458 -5.64 -6.89 4.58
C VAL A 458 -6.83 -6.95 5.53
N GLU A 459 -6.58 -6.86 6.83
CA GLU A 459 -7.64 -6.90 7.86
C GLU A 459 -8.61 -5.71 7.74
N LYS A 460 -8.06 -4.50 7.55
CA LYS A 460 -8.87 -3.29 7.33
C LYS A 460 -9.69 -3.41 6.05
N SER A 461 -9.10 -3.86 4.95
CA SER A 461 -9.79 -3.99 3.66
C SER A 461 -10.91 -5.02 3.70
N LEU A 462 -10.71 -6.14 4.39
CA LEU A 462 -11.78 -7.08 4.69
C LEU A 462 -12.92 -6.38 5.44
N SER A 463 -12.64 -5.55 6.45
CA SER A 463 -13.69 -4.81 7.17
C SER A 463 -14.47 -3.83 6.27
N LEU A 464 -13.82 -3.29 5.23
CA LEU A 464 -14.42 -2.34 4.28
C LEU A 464 -15.29 -2.99 3.20
N LEU A 465 -15.18 -4.31 2.99
CA LEU A 465 -16.00 -5.02 2.01
C LEU A 465 -17.46 -5.17 2.46
N ASN A 466 -18.35 -5.17 1.48
CA ASN A 466 -19.68 -5.76 1.65
C ASN A 466 -19.59 -7.30 1.79
N SER A 467 -20.73 -7.99 1.92
CA SER A 467 -20.75 -9.45 2.17
C SER A 467 -20.23 -10.31 1.00
N HIS A 468 -20.23 -9.79 -0.22
CA HIS A 468 -19.83 -10.50 -1.43
C HIS A 468 -18.57 -9.94 -2.09
N GLY A 469 -18.03 -8.85 -1.54
CA GLY A 469 -16.91 -8.14 -2.11
C GLY A 469 -15.61 -8.93 -2.09
N ILE A 470 -14.64 -8.40 -2.83
CA ILE A 470 -13.32 -8.99 -3.02
C ILE A 470 -12.25 -7.95 -2.69
N VAL A 471 -11.28 -8.34 -1.86
CA VAL A 471 -10.00 -7.63 -1.76
C VAL A 471 -9.04 -8.26 -2.76
N ASP A 472 -8.29 -7.49 -3.54
CA ASP A 472 -7.22 -7.99 -4.42
C ASP A 472 -5.98 -7.12 -4.28
N PHE A 473 -4.91 -7.66 -3.69
CA PHE A 473 -3.67 -6.93 -3.46
C PHE A 473 -2.47 -7.60 -4.08
N ILE A 474 -1.59 -6.77 -4.67
CA ILE A 474 -0.20 -7.15 -4.87
C ILE A 474 0.58 -6.79 -3.61
N MET A 475 1.09 -7.80 -2.92
CA MET A 475 1.83 -7.61 -1.67
C MET A 475 2.86 -8.73 -1.46
N PRO A 476 3.80 -8.60 -0.51
CA PRO A 476 4.79 -9.65 -0.26
C PRO A 476 4.12 -11.00 0.00
N SER A 477 4.67 -12.07 -0.58
CA SER A 477 4.11 -13.42 -0.43
C SER A 477 4.59 -14.11 0.85
N LEU A 478 5.61 -13.53 1.49
CA LEU A 478 6.41 -14.21 2.51
C LEU A 478 5.73 -14.41 3.87
N TRP A 479 4.57 -13.78 4.08
CA TRP A 479 3.75 -13.99 5.28
C TRP A 479 3.20 -15.43 5.36
N ILE A 480 3.21 -16.22 4.28
CA ILE A 480 2.74 -17.62 4.32
C ILE A 480 3.70 -18.56 5.06
N TYR A 481 4.94 -18.15 5.30
CA TYR A 481 5.93 -18.96 5.99
C TYR A 481 6.65 -18.24 7.14
N ASN A 482 6.79 -16.91 7.12
CA ASN A 482 7.51 -16.21 8.18
C ASN A 482 6.70 -16.12 9.48
N GLU A 483 7.38 -16.10 10.62
CA GLU A 483 6.73 -15.98 11.94
C GLU A 483 5.83 -14.74 12.07
N TYR A 484 6.22 -13.60 11.48
CA TYR A 484 5.40 -12.38 11.53
C TYR A 484 4.03 -12.54 10.85
N GLY A 485 3.90 -13.46 9.88
CA GLY A 485 2.66 -13.70 9.15
C GLY A 485 1.70 -14.65 9.87
N LYS A 486 2.11 -15.24 10.99
CA LYS A 486 1.30 -16.19 11.77
C LYS A 486 -0.10 -15.65 12.11
N PRO A 487 -0.27 -14.40 12.59
CA PRO A 487 -1.59 -13.83 12.85
C PRO A 487 -2.50 -13.80 11.61
N LEU A 488 -1.96 -13.46 10.43
CA LEU A 488 -2.72 -13.46 9.18
C LEU A 488 -3.09 -14.89 8.75
N ARG A 489 -2.18 -15.87 8.87
CA ARG A 489 -2.50 -17.28 8.61
C ARG A 489 -3.59 -17.81 9.54
N SER A 490 -3.51 -17.49 10.84
CA SER A 490 -4.55 -17.86 11.81
C SER A 490 -5.90 -17.24 11.45
N LEU A 491 -5.93 -15.99 10.97
CA LEU A 491 -7.16 -15.35 10.48
C LEU A 491 -7.71 -16.13 9.27
N MET A 492 -6.89 -16.38 8.25
CA MET A 492 -7.31 -17.06 7.03
C MET A 492 -7.81 -18.48 7.26
N ILE A 493 -7.18 -19.26 8.15
CA ILE A 493 -7.62 -20.62 8.49
C ILE A 493 -8.94 -20.61 9.27
N LYS A 494 -9.16 -19.62 10.14
CA LYS A 494 -10.41 -19.57 10.92
C LYS A 494 -11.59 -19.05 10.12
N SER A 495 -11.36 -18.08 9.23
CA SER A 495 -12.41 -17.41 8.48
C SER A 495 -12.63 -17.97 7.08
N HIS A 496 -11.64 -18.69 6.53
CA HIS A 496 -11.62 -19.17 5.14
C HIS A 496 -11.74 -18.03 4.10
N TYR A 497 -11.10 -16.89 4.38
CA TYR A 497 -11.24 -15.69 3.54
C TYR A 497 -10.25 -15.58 2.39
N LEU A 498 -9.16 -16.36 2.35
CA LEU A 498 -8.28 -16.38 1.18
C LEU A 498 -9.02 -17.05 0.00
N LEU A 499 -9.09 -16.36 -1.13
CA LEU A 499 -9.82 -16.81 -2.32
C LEU A 499 -8.87 -17.30 -3.42
N ARG A 500 -7.84 -16.52 -3.72
CA ARG A 500 -6.86 -16.80 -4.77
C ARG A 500 -5.48 -16.28 -4.38
N PHE A 501 -4.43 -16.99 -4.75
CA PHE A 501 -3.05 -16.63 -4.48
C PHE A 501 -2.19 -16.96 -5.71
N LEU A 502 -1.79 -15.93 -6.44
CA LEU A 502 -0.87 -16.00 -7.57
C LEU A 502 0.53 -15.59 -7.10
N ASP A 503 1.38 -16.57 -6.88
CA ASP A 503 2.74 -16.44 -6.37
C ASP A 503 3.75 -16.29 -7.52
N PHE A 504 4.45 -15.16 -7.58
CA PHE A 504 5.50 -14.94 -8.58
C PHE A 504 6.83 -15.64 -8.24
N GLY A 505 6.87 -16.37 -7.12
CA GLY A 505 8.05 -17.13 -6.72
C GLY A 505 9.29 -16.23 -6.67
N SER A 506 10.35 -16.63 -7.35
CA SER A 506 11.61 -15.89 -7.37
C SER A 506 11.64 -14.71 -8.37
N THR A 507 10.62 -14.56 -9.20
CA THR A 507 10.54 -13.51 -10.22
C THR A 507 10.35 -12.14 -9.58
N GLN A 508 11.27 -11.22 -9.89
CA GLN A 508 11.24 -9.85 -9.38
C GLN A 508 10.32 -9.00 -10.26
N VAL A 509 9.07 -8.89 -9.86
CA VAL A 509 8.05 -8.09 -10.57
C VAL A 509 8.38 -6.59 -10.53
N PHE A 510 8.96 -6.13 -9.42
CA PHE A 510 9.38 -4.74 -9.25
C PHE A 510 10.86 -4.59 -9.63
N ILE A 511 11.15 -3.75 -10.63
CA ILE A 511 12.52 -3.56 -11.17
C ILE A 511 13.48 -3.03 -10.11
N ASP A 512 13.00 -2.14 -9.24
CA ASP A 512 13.82 -1.41 -8.27
C ASP A 512 13.82 -2.04 -6.86
N ALA A 513 13.20 -3.22 -6.68
CA ALA A 513 13.07 -3.85 -5.37
C ALA A 513 13.25 -5.37 -5.42
N THR A 514 14.10 -5.91 -4.55
CA THR A 514 14.25 -7.37 -4.39
C THR A 514 13.21 -7.90 -3.39
N ILE A 515 11.98 -8.09 -3.84
CA ILE A 515 10.85 -8.49 -3.00
C ILE A 515 10.05 -9.58 -3.70
N TYR A 516 9.83 -10.68 -2.99
CA TYR A 516 8.93 -11.76 -3.39
C TYR A 516 7.48 -11.33 -3.19
N THR A 517 6.71 -11.28 -4.26
CA THR A 517 5.35 -10.75 -4.25
C THR A 517 4.37 -11.73 -4.85
N ALA A 518 3.10 -11.52 -4.54
CA ALA A 518 1.99 -12.30 -5.05
C ALA A 518 0.76 -11.40 -5.23
N CYS A 519 -0.08 -11.70 -6.22
CA CYS A 519 -1.45 -11.17 -6.28
C CYS A 519 -2.36 -12.05 -5.42
N GLN A 520 -3.03 -11.45 -4.44
CA GLN A 520 -3.69 -12.17 -3.36
C GLN A 520 -5.11 -11.64 -3.19
N GLN A 521 -6.07 -12.52 -3.46
CA GLN A 521 -7.49 -12.22 -3.39
C GLN A 521 -8.09 -12.76 -2.11
N PHE A 522 -8.90 -11.95 -1.44
CA PHE A 522 -9.62 -12.30 -0.22
C PHE A 522 -11.12 -11.99 -0.38
N SER A 523 -11.98 -12.75 0.27
CA SER A 523 -13.43 -12.50 0.30
C SER A 523 -14.03 -12.93 1.63
N LYS A 524 -15.06 -12.22 2.09
CA LYS A 524 -15.83 -12.58 3.29
C LYS A 524 -16.68 -13.85 3.10
N ARG A 525 -16.82 -14.35 1.88
CA ARG A 525 -17.57 -15.58 1.59
C ARG A 525 -16.67 -16.80 1.78
N PRO A 526 -16.83 -17.58 2.86
CA PRO A 526 -15.93 -18.68 3.16
C PRO A 526 -16.03 -19.81 2.13
N ARG A 527 -14.90 -20.45 1.84
CA ARG A 527 -14.79 -21.64 0.98
C ARG A 527 -13.91 -22.70 1.64
N PRO A 528 -14.09 -24.00 1.36
CA PRO A 528 -13.23 -25.03 1.95
C PRO A 528 -11.78 -24.98 1.44
N PHE A 529 -11.54 -24.33 0.29
CA PHE A 529 -10.25 -24.19 -0.34
C PHE A 529 -10.06 -22.79 -0.94
N PHE A 530 -8.80 -22.45 -1.24
CA PHE A 530 -8.43 -21.33 -2.09
C PHE A 530 -7.66 -21.82 -3.32
N ARG A 531 -7.60 -20.97 -4.36
CA ARG A 531 -6.88 -21.29 -5.59
C ARG A 531 -5.44 -20.78 -5.53
N TYR A 532 -4.46 -21.66 -5.73
CA TYR A 532 -3.03 -21.34 -5.72
C TYR A 532 -2.40 -21.59 -7.10
N LEU A 533 -1.59 -20.64 -7.55
CA LEU A 533 -0.71 -20.80 -8.71
C LEU A 533 0.64 -20.21 -8.36
N LYS A 534 1.72 -20.98 -8.56
CA LYS A 534 3.08 -20.47 -8.53
C LYS A 534 3.62 -20.45 -9.94
N THR A 535 4.07 -19.29 -10.39
CA THR A 535 4.66 -19.08 -11.70
C THR A 535 5.98 -18.34 -11.56
N GLU A 536 6.91 -18.62 -12.46
CA GLU A 536 8.13 -17.80 -12.64
C GLU A 536 8.16 -17.20 -14.06
N ALA A 537 7.06 -17.34 -14.81
CA ALA A 537 6.95 -16.93 -16.20
C ALA A 537 6.12 -15.66 -16.36
N ASP A 538 6.43 -14.87 -17.39
CA ASP A 538 5.70 -13.64 -17.71
C ASP A 538 4.30 -13.91 -18.29
N ASN A 539 4.01 -15.13 -18.76
CA ASN A 539 2.74 -15.51 -19.40
C ASN A 539 1.92 -16.52 -18.56
N PHE A 540 1.63 -16.14 -17.33
CA PHE A 540 0.92 -16.97 -16.35
C PHE A 540 -0.60 -17.07 -16.57
N GLU A 541 -1.17 -16.29 -17.50
CA GLU A 541 -2.62 -16.33 -17.81
C GLU A 541 -3.06 -17.71 -18.34
N THR A 542 -2.14 -18.48 -18.91
CA THR A 542 -2.42 -19.81 -19.47
C THR A 542 -2.29 -20.95 -18.45
N GLU A 543 -1.79 -20.67 -17.24
CA GLU A 543 -1.53 -21.69 -16.22
C GLU A 543 -2.75 -21.96 -15.33
N GLY A 544 -3.01 -23.24 -15.06
CA GLY A 544 -4.12 -23.67 -14.21
C GLY A 544 -3.82 -23.51 -12.73
N PHE A 545 -4.78 -22.94 -11.98
CA PHE A 545 -4.71 -22.88 -10.52
C PHE A 545 -5.00 -24.26 -9.90
N SER A 546 -4.25 -24.60 -8.85
CA SER A 546 -4.53 -25.76 -7.99
C SER A 546 -5.42 -25.36 -6.81
N GLU A 547 -6.21 -26.28 -6.28
CA GLU A 547 -7.02 -26.05 -5.09
C GLU A 547 -6.27 -26.48 -3.83
N ILE A 548 -6.15 -25.59 -2.85
CA ILE A 548 -5.52 -25.86 -1.55
C ILE A 548 -6.58 -25.76 -0.47
N TYR A 549 -6.82 -26.86 0.25
CA TYR A 549 -7.83 -26.94 1.30
C TYR A 549 -7.31 -26.34 2.61
N PHE A 550 -8.13 -25.53 3.28
CA PHE A 550 -7.74 -24.97 4.59
C PHE A 550 -7.55 -26.04 5.66
N SER A 551 -8.25 -27.17 5.54
CA SER A 551 -8.12 -28.32 6.45
C SER A 551 -6.76 -28.99 6.42
N SER A 552 -5.96 -28.80 5.36
CA SER A 552 -4.58 -29.32 5.29
C SER A 552 -3.54 -28.32 5.81
N LEU A 553 -3.97 -27.14 6.29
CA LEU A 553 -3.09 -26.07 6.72
C LEU A 553 -3.16 -25.85 8.24
N ASN A 554 -2.11 -25.22 8.77
CA ASN A 554 -2.02 -24.81 10.18
C ASN A 554 -1.43 -23.39 10.28
N GLU A 555 -1.40 -22.81 11.48
CA GLU A 555 -0.91 -21.44 11.69
C GLU A 555 0.63 -21.29 11.63
N ASN A 556 1.37 -22.38 11.55
CA ASN A 556 2.82 -22.37 11.32
C ASN A 556 3.08 -22.21 9.82
N ASN A 557 3.95 -22.99 9.20
CA ASN A 557 4.38 -22.71 7.82
C ASN A 557 3.44 -23.34 6.79
N TRP A 558 2.97 -22.54 5.83
CA TRP A 558 2.21 -23.07 4.70
C TRP A 558 3.17 -23.58 3.63
N SER A 559 3.10 -24.87 3.37
CA SER A 559 3.73 -25.48 2.21
C SER A 559 2.69 -25.51 1.10
N LEU A 560 2.81 -24.58 0.16
CA LEU A 560 1.91 -24.47 -1.00
C LEU A 560 2.61 -25.05 -2.24
N GLY A 561 1.86 -25.77 -3.05
CA GLY A 561 2.41 -26.42 -4.24
C GLY A 561 1.43 -27.40 -4.86
N LYS A 562 1.87 -28.01 -5.96
CA LYS A 562 1.12 -29.10 -6.60
C LYS A 562 1.03 -30.29 -5.64
N GLU A 563 -0.11 -30.99 -5.64
CA GLU A 563 -0.42 -32.09 -4.72
C GLU A 563 0.71 -33.13 -4.62
N HIS A 564 1.27 -33.58 -5.75
CA HIS A 564 2.36 -34.55 -5.77
C HIS A 564 3.63 -34.06 -5.04
N ILE A 565 3.93 -32.76 -5.04
CA ILE A 565 5.07 -32.19 -4.31
C ILE A 565 4.80 -32.20 -2.81
N LEU A 566 3.58 -31.85 -2.40
CA LEU A 566 3.17 -31.88 -1.00
C LEU A 566 3.22 -33.31 -0.44
N LEU A 567 2.77 -34.31 -1.21
CA LEU A 567 2.87 -35.72 -0.85
C LEU A 567 4.33 -36.19 -0.71
N ILE A 568 5.25 -35.72 -1.55
CA ILE A 568 6.68 -36.03 -1.41
C ILE A 568 7.23 -35.40 -0.13
N LYS A 569 6.88 -34.15 0.16
CA LYS A 569 7.31 -33.45 1.38
C LYS A 569 6.81 -34.16 2.63
N GLU A 570 5.55 -34.55 2.68
CA GLU A 570 4.97 -35.29 3.80
C GLU A 570 5.69 -36.64 4.00
N LYS A 571 5.99 -37.36 2.92
CA LYS A 571 6.81 -38.58 2.98
C LYS A 571 8.20 -38.30 3.56
N LEU A 572 8.85 -37.20 3.18
CA LEU A 572 10.15 -36.83 3.73
C LEU A 572 10.04 -36.47 5.22
N GLU A 573 9.04 -35.71 5.63
CA GLU A 573 8.83 -35.30 7.03
C GLU A 573 8.51 -36.50 7.94
N LEU A 574 7.75 -37.48 7.47
CA LEU A 574 7.46 -38.71 8.22
C LEU A 574 8.66 -39.65 8.35
N ASN A 575 9.59 -39.63 7.39
CA ASN A 575 10.70 -40.58 7.32
C ASN A 575 12.08 -39.95 7.60
N SER A 576 12.14 -38.68 8.02
CA SER A 576 13.40 -37.96 8.27
C SER A 576 13.40 -37.28 9.64
N LYS A 577 14.59 -37.06 10.19
CA LYS A 577 14.76 -36.23 11.39
C LYS A 577 15.02 -34.78 10.99
N PRO A 578 14.34 -33.79 11.61
CA PRO A 578 14.68 -32.39 11.44
C PRO A 578 16.15 -32.12 11.76
N LEU A 579 16.82 -31.29 10.94
CA LEU A 579 18.23 -30.95 11.14
C LEU A 579 18.48 -30.33 12.52
N GLY A 580 17.51 -29.58 13.06
CA GLY A 580 17.58 -28.97 14.39
C GLY A 580 17.62 -29.97 15.55
N GLU A 581 17.24 -31.23 15.34
CA GLU A 581 17.37 -32.29 16.36
C GLU A 581 18.79 -32.88 16.42
N ILE A 582 19.56 -32.76 15.34
CA ILE A 582 20.90 -33.37 15.22
C ILE A 582 22.03 -32.34 15.19
N ALA A 583 21.69 -31.06 14.98
CA ALA A 583 22.64 -29.97 14.93
C ALA A 583 22.05 -28.70 15.54
N GLN A 584 22.89 -27.95 16.25
CA GLN A 584 22.53 -26.61 16.71
C GLN A 584 22.55 -25.66 15.50
N ILE A 585 21.38 -25.11 15.18
CA ILE A 585 21.25 -24.10 14.13
C ILE A 585 21.36 -22.73 14.79
N PHE A 586 22.36 -21.95 14.38
CA PHE A 586 22.59 -20.59 14.87
C PHE A 586 22.87 -19.66 13.70
N VAL A 587 22.50 -18.39 13.86
CA VAL A 587 22.87 -17.33 12.91
C VAL A 587 24.37 -17.02 13.06
N GLY A 588 25.02 -16.61 11.97
CA GLY A 588 26.43 -16.19 12.01
C GLY A 588 26.67 -14.99 12.92
N ILE A 589 27.94 -14.58 13.06
CA ILE A 589 28.35 -13.45 13.90
C ILE A 589 27.65 -12.16 13.43
N GLN A 590 27.00 -11.46 14.36
CA GLN A 590 26.37 -10.16 14.13
C GLN A 590 27.15 -9.10 14.90
N THR A 591 27.83 -8.20 14.18
CA THR A 591 28.67 -7.17 14.82
C THR A 591 27.91 -5.87 15.10
N SER A 592 26.74 -5.68 14.48
CA SER A 592 25.97 -4.43 14.44
C SER A 592 26.72 -3.22 13.85
N ALA A 593 27.99 -3.38 13.46
CA ALA A 593 28.87 -2.34 12.92
C ALA A 593 29.89 -2.96 11.95
N ASP A 594 29.36 -3.67 10.95
CA ASP A 594 30.17 -4.47 10.01
C ASP A 594 31.28 -3.66 9.34
N ASN A 595 31.04 -2.40 8.99
CA ASN A 595 32.04 -1.55 8.34
C ASN A 595 33.25 -1.21 9.25
N ILE A 596 33.12 -1.39 10.56
CA ILE A 596 34.19 -1.19 11.55
C ILE A 596 34.88 -2.52 11.85
N TYR A 597 34.11 -3.56 12.15
CA TYR A 597 34.67 -4.84 12.59
C TYR A 597 35.15 -5.74 11.45
N HIS A 598 34.68 -5.52 10.22
CA HIS A 598 35.14 -6.26 9.05
C HIS A 598 36.19 -5.46 8.27
N LEU A 599 37.40 -6.00 8.21
CA LEU A 599 38.51 -5.41 7.46
C LEU A 599 39.07 -6.37 6.42
N HIS A 600 39.69 -5.85 5.36
CA HIS A 600 40.34 -6.67 4.34
C HIS A 600 41.84 -6.76 4.60
N LYS A 601 42.38 -7.97 4.73
CA LYS A 601 43.81 -8.18 4.93
C LYS A 601 44.57 -7.90 3.63
N ILE A 602 45.54 -7.00 3.71
CA ILE A 602 46.46 -6.67 2.60
C ILE A 602 47.77 -7.44 2.78
N SER A 603 48.35 -7.35 3.98
CA SER A 603 49.58 -8.04 4.35
C SER A 603 49.62 -8.29 5.86
N GLN A 604 50.73 -8.80 6.39
CA GLN A 604 50.91 -9.02 7.82
C GLN A 604 50.75 -7.70 8.59
N GLY A 605 49.78 -7.64 9.51
CA GLY A 605 49.51 -6.48 10.36
C GLY A 605 48.85 -5.28 9.67
N ILE A 606 48.52 -5.36 8.37
CA ILE A 606 47.94 -4.25 7.59
C ILE A 606 46.60 -4.67 6.99
N TYR A 607 45.58 -3.86 7.26
CA TYR A 607 44.20 -4.09 6.87
C TYR A 607 43.57 -2.86 6.25
N PHE A 608 42.66 -3.02 5.29
CA PHE A 608 41.87 -1.93 4.74
C PHE A 608 40.57 -1.75 5.53
N SER A 609 40.33 -0.53 6.02
CA SER A 609 39.09 -0.14 6.70
C SER A 609 38.18 0.61 5.72
N LYS A 610 37.01 0.04 5.45
CA LYS A 610 36.03 0.64 4.53
C LYS A 610 35.41 1.93 5.08
N ILE A 611 35.20 2.01 6.39
CA ILE A 611 34.59 3.19 7.01
C ILE A 611 35.53 4.39 7.06
N LEU A 612 36.84 4.15 7.20
CA LEU A 612 37.87 5.20 7.18
C LEU A 612 38.47 5.43 5.79
N ASP A 613 38.11 4.60 4.81
CA ASP A 613 38.64 4.56 3.44
C ASP A 613 40.18 4.61 3.36
N LYS A 614 40.83 3.82 4.23
CA LYS A 614 42.30 3.80 4.34
C LYS A 614 42.84 2.49 4.89
N GLU A 615 44.14 2.29 4.71
CA GLU A 615 44.90 1.24 5.38
C GLU A 615 45.10 1.58 6.86
N VAL A 616 44.96 0.56 7.71
CA VAL A 616 45.13 0.62 9.15
C VAL A 616 46.02 -0.52 9.62
N GLU A 617 46.83 -0.25 10.62
CA GLU A 617 47.62 -1.29 11.27
C GLU A 617 46.82 -1.92 12.41
N ILE A 618 46.75 -3.26 12.44
CA ILE A 618 46.10 -4.02 13.50
C ILE A 618 46.93 -5.28 13.80
N GLU A 619 47.03 -5.68 15.06
CA GLU A 619 47.71 -6.91 15.44
C GLU A 619 47.00 -8.15 14.87
N ASP A 620 47.70 -8.97 14.09
CA ASP A 620 47.13 -10.18 13.46
C ASP A 620 46.51 -11.16 14.47
N SER A 621 46.97 -11.16 15.72
CA SER A 621 46.50 -12.06 16.77
C SER A 621 45.08 -11.76 17.29
N ILE A 622 44.58 -10.51 17.15
CA ILE A 622 43.19 -10.14 17.47
C ILE A 622 42.25 -10.29 16.28
N MET A 623 42.79 -10.58 15.10
CA MET A 623 42.04 -10.72 13.85
C MET A 623 41.70 -12.19 13.58
N LYS A 624 40.46 -12.47 13.19
CA LYS A 624 40.00 -13.82 12.82
C LYS A 624 39.53 -13.84 11.36
N PRO A 625 39.88 -14.86 10.56
CA PRO A 625 39.33 -15.00 9.22
C PRO A 625 37.80 -15.01 9.27
N LEU A 626 37.15 -14.21 8.42
CA LEU A 626 35.71 -14.09 8.38
C LEU A 626 35.18 -14.66 7.06
N ILE A 627 34.43 -15.74 7.16
CA ILE A 627 33.71 -16.33 6.03
C ILE A 627 32.32 -15.71 5.99
N SER A 628 32.01 -15.04 4.89
CA SER A 628 30.68 -14.47 4.65
C SER A 628 29.83 -15.36 3.74
N GLY A 629 28.55 -15.04 3.61
CA GLY A 629 27.63 -15.81 2.76
C GLY A 629 28.04 -15.86 1.28
N THR A 630 28.79 -14.87 0.79
CA THR A 630 29.32 -14.89 -0.57
C THR A 630 30.45 -15.89 -0.76
N ASP A 631 31.19 -16.20 0.30
CA ASP A 631 32.38 -17.06 0.29
C ASP A 631 32.00 -18.54 0.47
N ALA A 632 30.88 -18.82 1.13
CA ALA A 632 30.32 -20.15 1.27
C ALA A 632 29.67 -20.62 -0.04
N LYS A 633 30.33 -21.52 -0.77
CA LYS A 633 29.83 -22.11 -2.03
C LYS A 633 29.63 -23.61 -1.90
N ARG A 634 28.68 -24.14 -2.67
CA ARG A 634 28.34 -25.57 -2.69
C ARG A 634 29.59 -26.41 -2.99
N TYR A 635 29.92 -27.33 -2.08
CA TYR A 635 31.06 -28.26 -2.19
C TYR A 635 32.45 -27.61 -2.30
N LYS A 636 32.63 -26.38 -1.82
CA LYS A 636 33.94 -25.70 -1.83
C LYS A 636 34.36 -25.29 -0.42
N ILE A 637 35.66 -25.41 -0.14
CA ILE A 637 36.25 -24.84 1.07
C ILE A 637 36.29 -23.31 0.87
N PRO A 638 35.66 -22.52 1.76
CA PRO A 638 35.66 -21.08 1.63
C PRO A 638 37.07 -20.52 1.82
N ASN A 639 37.43 -19.53 1.01
CA ASN A 639 38.65 -18.74 1.17
C ASN A 639 38.25 -17.26 1.27
N THR A 640 38.91 -16.50 2.13
CA THR A 640 38.54 -15.12 2.44
C THR A 640 39.77 -14.27 2.71
N ASN A 641 39.78 -13.05 2.18
CA ASN A 641 40.70 -12.00 2.60
C ASN A 641 40.04 -11.04 3.62
N LYS A 642 38.80 -11.33 4.04
CA LYS A 642 38.06 -10.55 5.02
C LYS A 642 38.32 -11.11 6.41
N TYR A 643 38.61 -10.23 7.34
CA TYR A 643 38.93 -10.55 8.72
C TYR A 643 38.05 -9.76 9.68
N LEU A 644 37.65 -10.43 10.75
CA LEU A 644 36.90 -9.88 11.87
C LEU A 644 37.86 -9.42 12.95
N LEU A 645 37.76 -8.15 13.37
CA LEU A 645 38.35 -7.68 14.61
C LEU A 645 37.59 -8.27 15.79
N HIS A 646 38.23 -9.16 16.56
CA HIS A 646 37.57 -9.99 17.57
C HIS A 646 38.12 -9.72 18.98
N PRO A 647 37.65 -8.66 19.68
CA PRO A 647 38.13 -8.28 21.01
C PRO A 647 37.50 -9.10 22.14
N TYR A 648 37.41 -10.42 21.98
CA TYR A 648 36.78 -11.32 22.94
C TYR A 648 37.68 -12.51 23.30
N GLU A 649 37.63 -12.93 24.57
CA GLU A 649 38.24 -14.17 25.04
C GLU A 649 37.44 -15.38 24.55
N ALA A 650 38.14 -16.39 24.03
CA ALA A 650 37.55 -17.60 23.50
C ALA A 650 37.33 -18.69 24.58
N SER A 651 36.97 -18.32 25.80
CA SER A 651 36.81 -19.20 26.96
C SER A 651 35.33 -19.43 27.29
N GLY A 652 34.64 -20.26 26.49
CA GLY A 652 33.30 -20.80 26.77
C GLY A 652 32.13 -19.80 26.67
N ASN A 653 32.19 -18.69 27.40
CA ASN A 653 31.26 -17.57 27.32
C ASN A 653 32.05 -16.36 26.84
N PHE A 654 32.05 -16.09 25.53
CA PHE A 654 32.78 -14.98 24.90
C PHE A 654 32.75 -13.71 25.76
N ALA A 655 33.85 -13.44 26.47
CA ALA A 655 33.96 -12.29 27.36
C ALA A 655 34.72 -11.19 26.63
N LEU A 656 34.20 -9.96 26.67
CA LEU A 656 34.90 -8.81 26.08
C LEU A 656 36.23 -8.62 26.81
N PHE A 657 37.30 -8.33 26.08
CA PHE A 657 38.58 -7.97 26.69
C PHE A 657 38.41 -6.78 27.63
N ASP A 658 39.02 -6.86 28.81
CA ASP A 658 39.17 -5.71 29.67
C ASP A 658 39.89 -4.59 28.90
N ILE A 659 39.48 -3.34 29.13
CA ILE A 659 40.00 -2.20 28.38
C ILE A 659 41.51 -2.03 28.58
N ASN A 660 42.05 -2.37 29.75
CA ASN A 660 43.49 -2.31 30.00
C ASN A 660 44.21 -3.44 29.28
N LEU A 661 43.62 -4.64 29.23
CA LEU A 661 44.15 -5.75 28.45
C LEU A 661 44.20 -5.40 26.96
N LEU A 662 43.11 -4.86 26.42
CA LEU A 662 43.05 -4.44 25.02
C LEU A 662 44.11 -3.35 24.73
N LYS A 663 44.23 -2.35 25.61
CA LYS A 663 45.21 -1.26 25.45
C LYS A 663 46.66 -1.74 25.53
N ASN A 664 46.96 -2.69 26.42
CA ASN A 664 48.32 -3.17 26.66
C ASN A 664 48.76 -4.19 25.62
N ASN A 665 47.87 -5.12 25.24
CA ASN A 665 48.23 -6.24 24.37
C ASN A 665 47.90 -5.98 22.89
N TYR A 666 46.96 -5.08 22.61
CA TYR A 666 46.50 -4.75 21.26
C TYR A 666 46.36 -3.23 21.06
N PRO A 667 47.44 -2.44 21.27
CA PRO A 667 47.39 -0.99 21.22
C PRO A 667 46.93 -0.43 19.87
N LYS A 668 47.22 -1.10 18.74
CA LYS A 668 46.81 -0.65 17.41
C LYS A 668 45.32 -0.88 17.18
N ALA A 669 44.81 -2.06 17.55
CA ALA A 669 43.37 -2.34 17.56
C ALA A 669 42.59 -1.36 18.46
N PHE A 670 43.11 -1.07 19.65
CA PHE A 670 42.50 -0.09 20.57
C PHE A 670 42.40 1.29 19.93
N ARG A 671 43.48 1.77 19.28
CA ARG A 671 43.48 3.05 18.56
C ARG A 671 42.45 3.05 17.43
N TYR A 672 42.38 2.00 16.63
CA TYR A 672 41.39 1.88 15.56
C TYR A 672 39.94 1.96 16.08
N LEU A 673 39.63 1.28 17.18
CA LEU A 673 38.31 1.34 17.79
C LEU A 673 38.01 2.74 18.36
N LYS A 674 39.02 3.42 18.91
CA LYS A 674 38.90 4.81 19.37
C LYS A 674 38.66 5.79 18.23
N ASP A 675 39.33 5.62 17.10
CA ASP A 675 39.12 6.43 15.90
C ASP A 675 37.67 6.31 15.37
N ASN A 676 36.97 5.20 15.68
CA ASN A 676 35.59 4.95 15.31
C ASN A 676 34.57 5.09 16.47
N GLU A 677 34.98 5.62 17.64
CA GLU A 677 34.18 5.60 18.87
C GLU A 677 32.82 6.31 18.72
N ALA A 678 32.77 7.42 17.96
CA ALA A 678 31.54 8.17 17.76
C ALA A 678 30.44 7.33 17.07
N ILE A 679 30.83 6.49 16.10
CA ILE A 679 29.91 5.61 15.36
C ILE A 679 29.53 4.40 16.22
N LEU A 680 30.46 3.89 17.03
CA LEU A 680 30.17 2.77 17.94
C LEU A 680 29.23 3.16 19.10
N ARG A 681 29.08 4.46 19.39
CA ARG A 681 28.21 4.99 20.46
C ARG A 681 26.87 5.54 19.95
N SER A 682 26.71 5.70 18.64
CA SER A 682 25.44 6.08 18.00
C SER A 682 24.54 4.88 17.81
#